data_AF-A0A834Z6G3-F1
#
_entry.id   AF-A0A834Z6G3-F1
#
_cell.length_a   1.000
_cell.length_b   1.000
_cell.length_c   1.000
_cell.angle_alpha   90.00
_cell.angle_beta   90.00
_cell.angle_gamma   90.00
#
_symmetry.space_group_name_H-M   'P 1'
#
loop_
_entity.id
_entity.type
_entity.pdbx_description
1 polymer ?
#
loop_
_entity_poly.entity_id
_entity_poly.type
_entity_poly.pdbx_seq_one_letter_code
_entity_poly.pdbx_strand_id
1 'polypeptide(L)'
;MSFSRFLLLLLRCRFSSFSVAMAVRGLFLASAIALAFSAILRCALSYDRPPPRDTLSVHLSNDLHSTSPQQVLKLISDTPLKFYVNGRFDYVHISLVGEEKMRISWITEEETPATIQYGTSTGVYDSSATGSTSRYSYLMYTSGEIHEVVIGPLKPDTVYYYRCGSELAQEYSFKTPPANLPIKFAIVGDLGQTGWTNSTLQHIAGSNYDVMLLPGDLSYADLYQPLWDSFGRLVEPLASQRPWMVTQGNHEIEKLPLLHPSSFSSYNTRWRMPFEDSASNSNLYYSFEVAGVHVVMLGSYTDFDAGSAQYKWLEADLGKVNRERTPWLVVLIHAPWYNSNTAHQGEHEAVDMKKAMEGLLYGARVDVVFAGHVHAYERFTRVYDGKANACAPVHITIGDGGNREGLASKYMDPQPDISVFREASFGHGQFEVVNASHAVWRWHRNDDDEPIVADTVWLKSLTSDTGGWFYFLCSLTYKSYSRFLLLLLCCYFSSFSVAMAVRGLFLASAIALAFSAILRCALSYDRPPPRDILSVHLSDDLLSTSPQQVHISLVGEEKMRISWITAEETPATVQYGTSTGVYGSSATGSTSRYSYLMYTSGEIHEVVIGPLKPDTVYYYRCGSELAQEYSFKTPPANLPIKFAIVGDLGQTGWTNSTLQHIAGSNYDVMLLPGDLSYADLYQPLWDSFGQLVEPLASKRPWMVTQGNHEIEKLPLLHPSSFSSYNSRWHMPFEDSASDSNLYYSFEVAGVHVVMLGSYTDFDTGSAQYKWLEADLGKVNRERTPWLVVLIHAPWYNSNTAHQGEHEAVDMKKAMEGLLYGARVDVVFAGHVHAYERFTRVYDGKANACGPVHITIGDGGNHNGLASKYMDPQPDISVFREASFGHGQFEVVNASHAVWGWHRNDDDEPIVADTVWLRSLTSDTAC
;
A
#
# COMPACT_ATOMS: atom_id res chain seq x y z
N MET A 1 -53.46 35.35 -15.75
CA MET A 1 -54.35 36.32 -15.07
C MET A 1 -55.58 35.56 -14.60
N SER A 2 -56.16 35.93 -13.44
CA SER A 2 -57.20 35.15 -12.71
C SER A 2 -56.73 33.85 -12.03
N PHE A 3 -57.48 33.41 -11.02
CA PHE A 3 -57.10 32.52 -9.91
C PHE A 3 -58.37 31.86 -9.30
N SER A 4 -58.23 30.99 -8.28
CA SER A 4 -59.31 30.44 -7.40
C SER A 4 -60.26 29.39 -8.01
N ARG A 5 -60.92 28.46 -7.28
CA ARG A 5 -60.88 27.90 -5.89
C ARG A 5 -61.59 26.51 -5.97
N PHE A 6 -61.37 25.44 -5.18
CA PHE A 6 -61.02 25.19 -3.76
C PHE A 6 -62.23 25.21 -2.76
N LEU A 7 -62.19 24.32 -1.74
CA LEU A 7 -63.25 23.85 -0.79
C LEU A 7 -64.24 22.83 -1.41
N LEU A 8 -64.41 21.57 -0.90
CA LEU A 8 -64.87 21.03 0.42
C LEU A 8 -66.42 21.02 0.51
N LEU A 9 -67.14 20.07 1.18
CA LEU A 9 -66.83 19.20 2.33
C LEU A 9 -67.83 17.99 2.44
N LEU A 10 -67.38 16.80 2.92
CA LEU A 10 -68.03 15.76 3.81
C LEU A 10 -69.57 15.45 3.80
N LEU A 11 -70.12 14.31 4.27
CA LEU A 11 -69.68 13.03 4.91
C LEU A 11 -70.41 11.84 4.14
N ARG A 12 -70.62 10.57 4.55
CA ARG A 12 -70.27 9.68 5.72
C ARG A 12 -70.46 8.17 5.37
N CYS A 13 -70.08 7.30 6.33
CA CYS A 13 -70.65 5.98 6.68
C CYS A 13 -70.04 4.65 6.15
N ARG A 14 -69.05 4.18 6.92
CA ARG A 14 -68.90 2.82 7.53
C ARG A 14 -68.44 1.60 6.69
N PHE A 15 -67.20 1.21 7.00
CA PHE A 15 -66.69 -0.15 7.27
C PHE A 15 -66.94 -1.31 6.28
N SER A 16 -65.84 -1.86 5.74
CA SER A 16 -65.22 -3.11 6.27
C SER A 16 -63.93 -3.47 5.50
N SER A 17 -63.24 -4.55 5.92
CA SER A 17 -62.06 -5.17 5.29
C SER A 17 -60.85 -4.28 5.01
N PHE A 18 -59.85 -4.35 5.91
CA PHE A 18 -58.47 -3.94 5.69
C PHE A 18 -57.56 -5.20 5.69
N SER A 19 -56.29 -5.06 5.31
CA SER A 19 -55.25 -6.12 5.23
C SER A 19 -55.22 -6.96 3.93
N VAL A 20 -54.17 -7.78 3.81
CA VAL A 20 -53.74 -8.64 2.67
C VAL A 20 -53.25 -7.90 1.41
N ALA A 21 -53.92 -6.81 0.96
CA ALA A 21 -53.64 -6.21 -0.36
C ALA A 21 -52.28 -5.48 -0.51
N MET A 22 -51.54 -5.21 0.57
CA MET A 22 -50.34 -4.36 0.53
C MET A 22 -49.00 -5.11 0.54
N ALA A 23 -48.96 -6.39 0.95
CA ALA A 23 -47.72 -7.18 1.00
C ALA A 23 -47.18 -7.53 -0.40
N VAL A 24 -48.07 -7.91 -1.32
CA VAL A 24 -47.69 -8.46 -2.64
C VAL A 24 -47.02 -7.42 -3.55
N ARG A 25 -47.30 -6.12 -3.37
CA ARG A 25 -46.63 -5.05 -4.15
C ARG A 25 -45.24 -4.69 -3.65
N GLY A 26 -44.90 -5.03 -2.40
CA GLY A 26 -43.55 -4.81 -1.86
C GLY A 26 -42.51 -5.75 -2.47
N LEU A 27 -42.80 -7.05 -2.51
CA LEU A 27 -41.85 -8.05 -3.00
C LEU A 27 -41.48 -7.86 -4.48
N PHE A 28 -42.43 -7.51 -5.35
CA PHE A 28 -42.11 -7.27 -6.77
C PHE A 28 -41.18 -6.07 -7.00
N LEU A 29 -41.23 -5.04 -6.15
CA LEU A 29 -40.32 -3.90 -6.25
C LEU A 29 -38.92 -4.27 -5.74
N ALA A 30 -38.82 -5.01 -4.64
CA ALA A 30 -37.56 -5.54 -4.13
C ALA A 30 -36.88 -6.49 -5.13
N SER A 31 -37.63 -7.41 -5.75
CA SER A 31 -37.10 -8.32 -6.78
C SER A 31 -36.63 -7.59 -8.04
N ALA A 32 -37.33 -6.53 -8.47
CA ALA A 32 -36.91 -5.72 -9.61
C ALA A 32 -35.62 -4.93 -9.32
N ILE A 33 -35.46 -4.42 -8.10
CA ILE A 33 -34.22 -3.73 -7.65
C ILE A 33 -33.05 -4.73 -7.59
N ALA A 34 -33.25 -5.92 -7.03
CA ALA A 34 -32.23 -6.96 -6.97
C ALA A 34 -31.78 -7.43 -8.37
N LEU A 35 -32.71 -7.59 -9.31
CA LEU A 35 -32.39 -7.91 -10.70
C LEU A 35 -31.68 -6.77 -11.44
N ALA A 36 -32.02 -5.50 -11.15
CA ALA A 36 -31.30 -4.35 -11.70
C ALA A 36 -29.85 -4.27 -11.17
N PHE A 37 -29.64 -4.49 -9.88
CA PHE A 37 -28.29 -4.60 -9.29
C PHE A 37 -27.47 -5.73 -9.94
N SER A 38 -28.06 -6.93 -10.10
CA SER A 38 -27.41 -8.07 -10.75
C SER A 38 -27.07 -7.82 -12.23
N ALA A 39 -27.88 -7.03 -12.94
CA ALA A 39 -27.64 -6.67 -14.34
C ALA A 39 -26.52 -5.61 -14.49
N ILE A 40 -26.48 -4.61 -13.61
CA ILE A 40 -25.44 -3.56 -13.62
C ILE A 40 -24.08 -4.17 -13.26
N LEU A 41 -24.03 -5.04 -12.24
CA LEU A 41 -22.79 -5.71 -11.80
C LEU A 41 -22.18 -6.65 -12.87
N ARG A 42 -22.97 -7.11 -13.85
CA ARG A 42 -22.55 -8.05 -14.91
C ARG A 42 -22.06 -7.39 -16.22
N CYS A 43 -22.08 -6.07 -16.33
CA CYS A 43 -21.56 -5.36 -17.51
C CYS A 43 -20.20 -4.66 -17.28
N ALA A 44 -19.62 -4.76 -16.08
CA ALA A 44 -18.36 -4.12 -15.71
C ALA A 44 -17.14 -5.07 -15.66
N LEU A 45 -17.34 -6.39 -15.75
CA LEU A 45 -16.30 -7.39 -15.47
C LEU A 45 -15.94 -8.21 -16.72
N SER A 46 -14.99 -7.72 -17.52
CA SER A 46 -14.26 -8.51 -18.51
C SER A 46 -12.92 -7.88 -18.93
N TYR A 47 -12.02 -7.64 -17.96
CA TYR A 47 -10.61 -7.36 -18.25
C TYR A 47 -9.72 -7.72 -17.05
N ASP A 48 -8.70 -8.55 -17.26
CA ASP A 48 -7.74 -8.93 -16.21
C ASP A 48 -6.71 -7.82 -15.97
N ARG A 49 -6.54 -7.40 -14.71
CA ARG A 49 -5.50 -6.48 -14.18
C ARG A 49 -5.26 -6.74 -12.68
N PRO A 50 -4.11 -6.29 -12.12
CA PRO A 50 -3.74 -6.57 -10.73
C PRO A 50 -4.56 -5.74 -9.71
N PRO A 51 -4.53 -6.08 -8.41
CA PRO A 51 -5.54 -5.61 -7.45
C PRO A 51 -4.94 -4.71 -6.32
N PRO A 52 -5.76 -4.21 -5.37
CA PRO A 52 -5.37 -3.15 -4.40
C PRO A 52 -4.77 -3.58 -3.06
N ARG A 53 -3.77 -2.82 -2.55
CA ARG A 53 -3.54 -2.75 -1.09
C ARG A 53 -4.49 -1.76 -0.40
N ASP A 54 -5.04 -2.20 0.72
CA ASP A 54 -6.24 -1.64 1.34
C ASP A 54 -6.04 -0.36 2.19
N THR A 55 -7.15 0.22 2.64
CA THR A 55 -7.22 1.58 3.21
C THR A 55 -6.66 1.76 4.61
N LEU A 56 -5.97 2.90 4.83
CA LEU A 56 -5.31 3.27 6.08
C LEU A 56 -6.28 3.77 7.18
N SER A 57 -6.29 3.12 8.35
CA SER A 57 -6.93 3.64 9.56
C SER A 57 -5.92 4.37 10.46
N VAL A 58 -6.03 5.69 10.57
CA VAL A 58 -5.03 6.53 11.24
C VAL A 58 -5.15 6.50 12.77
N HIS A 59 -4.03 6.30 13.46
CA HIS A 59 -3.86 6.59 14.88
C HIS A 59 -2.62 7.45 15.12
N LEU A 60 -2.68 8.33 16.13
CA LEU A 60 -1.77 9.44 16.32
C LEU A 60 -0.44 9.04 17.00
N SER A 61 0.59 9.83 16.74
CA SER A 61 1.99 9.56 17.12
C SER A 61 2.28 9.60 18.62
N ASN A 62 3.33 8.87 19.01
CA ASN A 62 3.86 8.81 20.37
C ASN A 62 4.34 10.18 20.90
N ASP A 63 3.84 10.59 22.06
CA ASP A 63 4.68 11.26 23.08
C ASP A 63 4.01 11.25 24.46
N LEU A 64 4.40 10.33 25.36
CA LEU A 64 4.12 10.37 26.82
C LEU A 64 4.82 9.21 27.56
N HIS A 65 5.93 9.48 28.24
CA HIS A 65 6.55 8.50 29.14
C HIS A 65 5.72 8.27 30.42
N SER A 66 5.62 6.99 30.83
CA SER A 66 5.22 6.54 32.18
C SER A 66 3.83 6.97 32.70
N THR A 67 2.78 6.25 32.31
CA THR A 67 1.55 6.07 33.13
C THR A 67 1.17 4.59 33.18
N SER A 68 0.40 4.18 34.20
CA SER A 68 0.17 2.74 34.46
C SER A 68 -1.06 2.19 33.71
N PRO A 69 -1.12 0.87 33.42
CA PRO A 69 -2.24 0.25 32.68
C PRO A 69 -3.63 0.50 33.31
N GLN A 70 -3.70 0.73 34.63
CA GLN A 70 -4.94 1.00 35.34
C GLN A 70 -5.52 2.41 35.10
N GLN A 71 -4.75 3.34 34.52
CA GLN A 71 -5.26 4.66 34.12
C GLN A 71 -5.76 4.66 32.67
N VAL A 72 -5.08 3.96 31.76
CA VAL A 72 -5.56 3.70 30.38
C VAL A 72 -6.94 3.04 30.42
N LEU A 73 -7.14 2.09 31.33
CA LEU A 73 -8.37 1.30 31.40
C LEU A 73 -9.63 2.13 31.67
N LYS A 74 -9.51 3.28 32.34
CA LYS A 74 -10.64 4.16 32.64
C LYS A 74 -11.03 5.09 31.47
N LEU A 75 -10.26 5.10 30.38
CA LEU A 75 -10.69 5.73 29.12
C LEU A 75 -11.57 4.79 28.27
N ILE A 76 -11.48 3.48 28.49
CA ILE A 76 -12.10 2.44 27.65
C ILE A 76 -13.42 1.92 28.27
N SER A 77 -13.55 1.94 29.60
CA SER A 77 -14.73 1.37 30.29
C SER A 77 -15.99 2.26 30.29
N ASP A 78 -15.87 3.55 29.95
CA ASP A 78 -16.94 4.54 30.08
C ASP A 78 -17.44 5.10 28.73
N THR A 79 -16.98 4.58 27.58
CA THR A 79 -17.26 5.13 26.24
C THR A 79 -18.54 4.56 25.57
N PRO A 80 -19.65 5.30 25.49
CA PRO A 80 -20.66 5.13 24.44
C PRO A 80 -20.19 5.86 23.16
N LEU A 81 -21.12 6.31 22.30
CA LEU A 81 -20.80 7.42 21.39
C LEU A 81 -20.25 8.60 22.21
N LYS A 82 -19.19 9.23 21.69
CA LYS A 82 -18.53 10.45 22.20
C LYS A 82 -17.83 10.31 23.56
N PHE A 83 -16.50 10.44 23.55
CA PHE A 83 -15.77 10.98 24.70
C PHE A 83 -14.93 12.18 24.29
N TYR A 84 -15.06 13.25 25.07
CA TYR A 84 -14.63 14.59 24.69
C TYR A 84 -13.33 14.99 25.38
N VAL A 85 -12.37 15.46 24.58
CA VAL A 85 -11.55 16.61 24.97
C VAL A 85 -12.19 17.82 24.30
N ASN A 86 -12.62 18.80 25.10
CA ASN A 86 -13.31 19.99 24.59
C ASN A 86 -12.46 20.72 23.54
N GLY A 87 -12.94 20.75 22.28
CA GLY A 87 -12.34 21.55 21.21
C GLY A 87 -11.26 20.86 20.37
N ARG A 88 -11.25 19.51 20.29
CA ARG A 88 -10.45 18.81 19.26
C ARG A 88 -11.18 18.78 17.91
N PHE A 89 -10.44 19.01 16.84
CA PHE A 89 -10.93 18.94 15.45
C PHE A 89 -10.70 17.55 14.87
N ASP A 90 -11.48 17.20 13.84
CA ASP A 90 -11.35 15.91 13.17
C ASP A 90 -10.24 15.91 12.12
N TYR A 91 -10.09 17.02 11.38
CA TYR A 91 -8.88 17.39 10.65
C TYR A 91 -8.87 18.88 10.23
N VAL A 92 -7.71 19.42 9.83
CA VAL A 92 -7.47 20.80 9.38
C VAL A 92 -6.71 20.84 8.04
N HIS A 93 -7.07 21.79 7.14
CA HIS A 93 -6.35 22.05 5.89
C HIS A 93 -6.38 23.54 5.46
N ILE A 94 -5.42 23.94 4.61
CA ILE A 94 -5.20 25.33 4.18
C ILE A 94 -5.28 25.45 2.64
N SER A 95 -5.75 26.59 2.13
CA SER A 95 -5.70 26.97 0.70
C SER A 95 -5.49 28.49 0.52
N LEU A 96 -5.02 28.91 -0.68
CA LEU A 96 -4.80 30.33 -1.01
C LEU A 96 -6.11 31.05 -1.37
N VAL A 97 -6.23 32.32 -0.97
CA VAL A 97 -7.38 33.18 -1.31
C VAL A 97 -6.90 34.59 -1.67
N GLY A 98 -6.30 34.71 -2.85
CA GLY A 98 -5.58 35.92 -3.28
C GLY A 98 -4.18 36.05 -2.66
N GLU A 99 -3.46 37.13 -3.00
CA GLU A 99 -2.02 37.26 -2.75
C GLU A 99 -1.61 37.35 -1.26
N GLU A 100 -2.45 37.97 -0.42
CA GLU A 100 -2.13 38.23 1.00
C GLU A 100 -3.05 37.48 1.99
N LYS A 101 -3.81 36.47 1.55
CA LYS A 101 -4.75 35.75 2.44
C LYS A 101 -4.75 34.25 2.20
N MET A 102 -5.14 33.52 3.25
CA MET A 102 -5.39 32.08 3.19
C MET A 102 -6.76 31.76 3.77
N ARG A 103 -7.43 30.75 3.20
CA ARG A 103 -8.51 30.03 3.87
C ARG A 103 -7.89 28.90 4.65
N ILE A 104 -8.30 28.74 5.89
CA ILE A 104 -8.11 27.50 6.64
C ILE A 104 -9.48 26.95 7.02
N SER A 105 -9.64 25.67 6.77
CA SER A 105 -10.87 24.92 6.92
C SER A 105 -10.64 23.70 7.82
N TRP A 106 -11.64 23.32 8.61
CA TRP A 106 -11.55 22.22 9.57
C TRP A 106 -12.92 21.62 9.89
N ILE A 107 -12.96 20.44 10.52
CA ILE A 107 -14.21 19.74 10.86
C ILE A 107 -14.37 19.53 12.38
N THR A 108 -15.60 19.61 12.88
CA THR A 108 -16.01 19.18 14.24
C THR A 108 -17.22 18.25 14.24
N GLU A 109 -17.34 17.37 15.25
CA GLU A 109 -18.58 16.60 15.50
C GLU A 109 -19.76 17.43 16.04
N GLU A 110 -19.51 18.67 16.49
CA GLU A 110 -20.50 19.53 17.14
C GLU A 110 -20.34 20.98 16.69
N GLU A 111 -21.41 21.76 16.84
CA GLU A 111 -21.48 23.16 16.40
C GLU A 111 -20.55 24.05 17.25
N THR A 112 -19.37 24.36 16.71
CA THR A 112 -18.42 25.33 17.29
C THR A 112 -18.40 26.63 16.48
N PRO A 113 -18.04 27.77 17.08
CA PRO A 113 -17.82 29.00 16.31
C PRO A 113 -16.69 28.84 15.28
N ALA A 114 -16.97 29.17 14.01
CA ALA A 114 -15.98 29.26 12.94
C ALA A 114 -15.04 30.47 13.18
N THR A 115 -14.08 30.33 14.09
CA THR A 115 -13.18 31.39 14.56
C THR A 115 -11.70 31.04 14.37
N ILE A 116 -11.02 31.92 13.63
CA ILE A 116 -9.57 32.17 13.53
C ILE A 116 -8.94 32.82 14.78
N GLN A 117 -7.95 32.26 15.49
CA GLN A 117 -6.98 33.07 16.25
C GLN A 117 -5.55 32.74 15.77
N TYR A 118 -4.76 33.76 15.43
CA TYR A 118 -3.45 33.61 14.78
C TYR A 118 -2.46 34.72 15.14
N GLY A 119 -1.17 34.46 14.94
CA GLY A 119 -0.08 35.40 15.17
C GLY A 119 1.28 34.87 14.70
N THR A 120 2.36 35.63 14.91
CA THR A 120 3.72 35.28 14.42
C THR A 120 4.63 34.67 15.49
N SER A 121 4.08 34.20 16.61
CA SER A 121 4.82 33.52 17.68
C SER A 121 3.91 32.54 18.41
N THR A 122 4.46 31.37 18.79
CA THR A 122 3.74 30.33 19.55
C THR A 122 3.12 30.89 20.82
N GLY A 123 1.85 30.54 21.06
CA GLY A 123 1.04 31.02 22.19
C GLY A 123 0.61 32.49 22.12
N VAL A 124 0.97 33.25 21.07
CA VAL A 124 0.70 34.69 20.94
C VAL A 124 -0.14 34.97 19.69
N TYR A 125 -1.45 34.99 19.89
CA TYR A 125 -2.44 35.30 18.86
C TYR A 125 -2.85 36.78 18.95
N ASP A 126 -2.17 37.64 18.21
CA ASP A 126 -2.48 39.09 18.14
C ASP A 126 -3.67 39.40 17.21
N SER A 127 -4.05 38.44 16.38
CA SER A 127 -5.00 38.58 15.29
C SER A 127 -6.12 37.53 15.40
N SER A 128 -7.33 37.88 14.96
CA SER A 128 -8.45 36.94 14.88
C SER A 128 -9.33 37.20 13.66
N ALA A 129 -10.10 36.20 13.27
CA ALA A 129 -11.05 36.24 12.15
C ALA A 129 -12.24 35.33 12.44
N THR A 130 -13.36 35.53 11.75
CA THR A 130 -14.52 34.63 11.78
C THR A 130 -14.98 34.32 10.37
N GLY A 131 -15.71 33.22 10.20
CA GLY A 131 -16.15 32.75 8.90
C GLY A 131 -17.46 31.96 8.96
N SER A 132 -17.57 30.93 8.12
CA SER A 132 -18.80 30.16 7.90
C SER A 132 -18.67 28.70 8.32
N THR A 133 -19.79 28.12 8.77
CA THR A 133 -19.94 26.69 9.03
C THR A 133 -20.93 26.11 8.02
N SER A 134 -20.68 24.87 7.57
CA SER A 134 -21.48 24.15 6.59
C SER A 134 -21.41 22.64 6.85
N ARG A 135 -22.29 21.85 6.24
CA ARG A 135 -22.23 20.38 6.25
C ARG A 135 -22.96 19.82 5.03
N TYR A 136 -22.70 18.56 4.70
CA TYR A 136 -23.44 17.86 3.65
C TYR A 136 -23.95 16.50 4.12
N SER A 137 -24.98 16.01 3.45
CA SER A 137 -25.55 14.67 3.66
C SER A 137 -25.51 13.88 2.36
N TYR A 138 -25.30 12.58 2.48
CA TYR A 138 -25.14 11.66 1.35
C TYR A 138 -25.70 10.29 1.72
N LEU A 139 -26.84 9.91 1.15
CA LEU A 139 -27.59 8.71 1.55
C LEU A 139 -27.86 8.69 3.08
N MET A 140 -27.15 7.82 3.81
CA MET A 140 -27.23 7.69 5.28
C MET A 140 -26.08 8.42 6.02
N TYR A 141 -25.07 8.90 5.29
CA TYR A 141 -23.97 9.67 5.83
C TYR A 141 -24.35 11.16 5.99
N THR A 142 -23.78 11.82 6.98
CA THR A 142 -23.75 13.29 7.12
C THR A 142 -22.43 13.66 7.73
N SER A 143 -21.78 14.70 7.19
CA SER A 143 -20.48 15.15 7.68
C SER A 143 -20.58 15.77 9.08
N GLY A 144 -19.44 15.89 9.74
CA GLY A 144 -19.29 16.90 10.79
C GLY A 144 -19.56 18.32 10.25
N GLU A 145 -19.57 19.28 11.16
CA GLU A 145 -19.64 20.70 10.83
C GLU A 145 -18.29 21.13 10.24
N ILE A 146 -18.29 21.48 8.96
CA ILE A 146 -17.14 21.95 8.18
C ILE A 146 -17.09 23.48 8.27
N HIS A 147 -16.06 24.00 8.92
CA HIS A 147 -15.82 25.42 9.12
C HIS A 147 -14.81 25.94 8.11
N GLU A 148 -14.96 27.20 7.73
CA GLU A 148 -14.06 27.91 6.83
C GLU A 148 -13.80 29.33 7.34
N VAL A 149 -12.53 29.72 7.48
CA VAL A 149 -12.17 31.10 7.86
C VAL A 149 -11.06 31.60 6.94
N VAL A 150 -11.23 32.81 6.39
CA VAL A 150 -10.19 33.51 5.63
C VAL A 150 -9.45 34.47 6.55
N ILE A 151 -8.12 34.32 6.63
CA ILE A 151 -7.22 35.14 7.47
C ILE A 151 -6.30 36.02 6.61
N GLY A 152 -5.94 37.19 7.13
CA GLY A 152 -5.03 38.15 6.50
C GLY A 152 -5.44 39.61 6.69
N PRO A 153 -4.67 40.58 6.16
CA PRO A 153 -3.50 40.36 5.29
C PRO A 153 -2.32 39.72 6.02
N LEU A 154 -1.69 38.75 5.36
CA LEU A 154 -0.54 37.99 5.86
C LEU A 154 0.73 38.46 5.16
N LYS A 155 1.85 38.46 5.88
CA LYS A 155 3.16 38.68 5.28
C LYS A 155 3.59 37.45 4.47
N PRO A 156 4.28 37.60 3.34
CA PRO A 156 4.88 36.49 2.60
C PRO A 156 6.08 35.88 3.35
N ASP A 157 6.47 34.67 2.97
CA ASP A 157 7.64 33.92 3.50
C ASP A 157 7.66 33.80 5.05
N THR A 158 6.49 33.93 5.70
CA THR A 158 6.35 34.11 7.15
C THR A 158 5.63 32.92 7.78
N VAL A 159 6.17 32.45 8.91
CA VAL A 159 5.49 31.43 9.73
C VAL A 159 4.43 32.10 10.61
N TYR A 160 3.22 31.56 10.58
CA TYR A 160 2.11 31.95 11.42
C TYR A 160 1.65 30.76 12.26
N TYR A 161 1.47 30.99 13.56
CA TYR A 161 0.88 30.07 14.52
C TYR A 161 -0.61 30.38 14.62
N TYR A 162 -1.45 29.35 14.67
CA TYR A 162 -2.90 29.52 14.72
C TYR A 162 -3.60 28.43 15.54
N ARG A 163 -4.78 28.78 16.04
CA ARG A 163 -5.74 27.84 16.63
C ARG A 163 -7.13 28.10 16.04
N CYS A 164 -7.87 27.01 15.80
CA CYS A 164 -9.25 27.08 15.34
C CYS A 164 -10.23 27.02 16.52
N GLY A 165 -11.44 27.53 16.34
CA GLY A 165 -12.55 27.36 17.29
C GLY A 165 -12.35 28.05 18.65
N SER A 166 -11.91 27.28 19.67
CA SER A 166 -11.93 27.69 21.08
C SER A 166 -10.54 28.00 21.65
N GLU A 167 -10.47 28.70 22.77
CA GLU A 167 -9.19 29.06 23.39
C GLU A 167 -8.39 27.87 23.96
N LEU A 168 -9.00 26.69 24.06
CA LEU A 168 -8.37 25.43 24.50
C LEU A 168 -7.92 24.54 23.33
N ALA A 169 -8.08 25.00 22.09
CA ALA A 169 -7.71 24.22 20.91
C ALA A 169 -6.20 24.06 20.73
N GLN A 170 -5.83 23.00 20.00
CA GLN A 170 -4.47 22.71 19.54
C GLN A 170 -3.90 23.86 18.70
N GLU A 171 -2.65 24.26 18.96
CA GLU A 171 -1.89 25.16 18.10
C GLU A 171 -1.33 24.39 16.90
N TYR A 172 -1.50 24.99 15.72
CA TYR A 172 -0.89 24.58 14.46
C TYR A 172 0.02 25.70 13.97
N SER A 173 0.87 25.41 12.98
CA SER A 173 1.64 26.46 12.29
C SER A 173 1.74 26.20 10.79
N PHE A 174 1.64 27.26 10.01
CA PHE A 174 1.84 27.23 8.56
C PHE A 174 2.85 28.29 8.14
N LYS A 175 3.37 28.16 6.91
CA LYS A 175 4.22 29.18 6.28
C LYS A 175 3.50 29.74 5.06
N THR A 176 3.47 31.07 4.91
CA THR A 176 3.04 31.69 3.65
C THR A 176 4.08 31.49 2.54
N PRO A 177 3.65 31.31 1.27
CA PRO A 177 4.55 31.32 0.12
C PRO A 177 5.37 32.63 0.03
N PRO A 178 6.49 32.62 -0.69
CA PRO A 178 7.23 33.85 -1.00
C PRO A 178 6.42 34.75 -1.95
N ALA A 179 6.59 36.07 -1.85
CA ALA A 179 5.92 37.03 -2.74
C ALA A 179 6.56 37.12 -4.14
N ASN A 180 7.75 36.55 -4.32
CA ASN A 180 8.53 36.59 -5.55
C ASN A 180 9.23 35.24 -5.76
N LEU A 181 9.64 34.95 -7.00
CA LEU A 181 10.46 33.79 -7.32
C LEU A 181 11.80 33.80 -6.55
N PRO A 182 12.33 32.63 -6.16
CA PRO A 182 11.85 31.28 -6.51
C PRO A 182 10.65 30.80 -5.69
N ILE A 183 9.88 29.86 -6.24
CA ILE A 183 8.80 29.13 -5.53
C ILE A 183 8.84 27.65 -5.90
N LYS A 184 8.47 26.78 -4.95
CA LYS A 184 8.39 25.33 -5.14
C LYS A 184 6.97 24.80 -5.00
N PHE A 185 6.50 24.12 -6.04
CA PHE A 185 5.26 23.34 -5.99
C PHE A 185 5.58 21.85 -5.83
N ALA A 186 4.91 21.20 -4.88
CA ALA A 186 4.69 19.76 -4.94
C ALA A 186 3.45 19.51 -5.82
N ILE A 187 3.50 18.53 -6.71
CA ILE A 187 2.39 18.19 -7.62
C ILE A 187 2.17 16.68 -7.61
N VAL A 188 0.93 16.25 -7.42
CA VAL A 188 0.53 14.83 -7.45
C VAL A 188 -0.98 14.73 -7.68
N GLY A 189 -1.43 13.95 -8.66
CA GLY A 189 -2.85 13.60 -8.82
C GLY A 189 -3.20 12.30 -8.11
N ASP A 190 -4.50 11.98 -8.03
CA ASP A 190 -4.95 10.59 -7.97
C ASP A 190 -4.37 9.84 -6.74
N LEU A 191 -4.45 10.50 -5.58
CA LEU A 191 -3.75 10.11 -4.35
C LEU A 191 -4.35 8.86 -3.72
N GLY A 192 -5.67 8.84 -3.46
CA GLY A 192 -6.30 7.78 -2.69
C GLY A 192 -5.85 7.74 -1.22
N GLN A 193 -5.81 6.54 -0.63
CA GLN A 193 -5.59 6.31 0.81
C GLN A 193 -4.89 4.98 1.13
N THR A 194 -3.93 4.58 0.31
CA THR A 194 -3.18 3.32 0.46
C THR A 194 -1.84 3.55 1.17
N GLY A 195 -1.08 2.46 1.42
CA GLY A 195 0.33 2.56 1.83
C GLY A 195 1.19 3.34 0.83
N TRP A 196 0.90 3.25 -0.48
CA TRP A 196 1.59 4.03 -1.51
C TRP A 196 1.29 5.51 -1.40
N THR A 197 0.02 5.89 -1.18
CA THR A 197 -0.35 7.29 -0.88
C THR A 197 0.47 7.83 0.28
N ASN A 198 0.60 7.06 1.36
CA ASN A 198 1.40 7.47 2.52
C ASN A 198 2.90 7.61 2.17
N SER A 199 3.48 6.71 1.38
CA SER A 199 4.87 6.84 0.90
C SER A 199 5.05 8.12 0.07
N THR A 200 4.16 8.38 -0.90
CA THR A 200 4.13 9.61 -1.70
C THR A 200 4.03 10.87 -0.82
N LEU A 201 3.18 10.85 0.22
CA LEU A 201 3.03 11.98 1.15
C LEU A 201 4.29 12.17 2.02
N GLN A 202 4.94 11.09 2.49
CA GLN A 202 6.21 11.17 3.21
C GLN A 202 7.33 11.76 2.33
N HIS A 203 7.36 11.40 1.04
CA HIS A 203 8.30 11.95 0.06
C HIS A 203 8.06 13.44 -0.19
N ILE A 204 6.80 13.84 -0.32
CA ILE A 204 6.40 15.25 -0.43
C ILE A 204 6.73 16.02 0.86
N ALA A 205 6.61 15.42 2.04
CA ALA A 205 7.04 16.02 3.31
C ALA A 205 8.54 16.38 3.29
N GLY A 206 9.38 15.50 2.75
CA GLY A 206 10.83 15.73 2.58
C GLY A 206 11.21 16.79 1.54
N SER A 207 10.31 17.13 0.60
CA SER A 207 10.63 17.99 -0.55
C SER A 207 10.84 19.49 -0.23
N ASN A 208 10.40 19.95 0.95
CA ASN A 208 10.40 21.36 1.37
C ASN A 208 9.77 22.30 0.31
N TYR A 209 8.49 22.07 0.02
CA TYR A 209 7.67 22.83 -0.92
C TYR A 209 6.97 24.05 -0.26
N ASP A 210 6.47 24.97 -1.08
CA ASP A 210 5.71 26.17 -0.66
C ASP A 210 4.19 26.01 -0.90
N VAL A 211 3.77 25.32 -1.96
CA VAL A 211 2.36 25.08 -2.34
C VAL A 211 2.19 23.64 -2.88
N MET A 212 1.09 22.97 -2.53
CA MET A 212 0.72 21.66 -3.08
C MET A 212 -0.36 21.84 -4.16
N LEU A 213 -0.20 21.19 -5.32
CA LEU A 213 -1.17 21.19 -6.42
C LEU A 213 -1.67 19.77 -6.71
N LEU A 214 -2.99 19.59 -6.79
CA LEU A 214 -3.62 18.26 -6.93
C LEU A 214 -4.64 18.27 -8.10
N PRO A 215 -4.32 17.67 -9.27
CA PRO A 215 -5.18 17.62 -10.46
C PRO A 215 -6.39 16.66 -10.38
N GLY A 216 -7.05 16.54 -9.22
CA GLY A 216 -8.25 15.69 -9.03
C GLY A 216 -7.99 14.28 -8.51
N ASP A 217 -9.09 13.59 -8.20
CA ASP A 217 -9.16 12.27 -7.57
C ASP A 217 -8.41 12.19 -6.25
N LEU A 218 -9.02 12.82 -5.25
CA LEU A 218 -8.45 13.01 -3.93
C LEU A 218 -8.55 11.73 -3.10
N SER A 219 -9.78 11.33 -2.76
CA SER A 219 -10.03 10.39 -1.66
C SER A 219 -10.39 8.97 -2.08
N TYR A 220 -10.86 8.77 -3.31
CA TYR A 220 -11.48 7.51 -3.79
C TYR A 220 -12.62 7.01 -2.86
N ALA A 221 -13.35 7.95 -2.26
CA ALA A 221 -14.52 7.65 -1.44
C ALA A 221 -15.71 7.14 -2.28
N ASP A 222 -15.90 7.72 -3.48
CA ASP A 222 -16.89 7.40 -4.50
C ASP A 222 -18.35 7.46 -3.99
N LEU A 223 -18.80 6.41 -3.30
CA LEU A 223 -20.14 6.28 -2.71
C LEU A 223 -20.07 6.03 -1.19
N TYR A 224 -18.88 5.73 -0.65
CA TYR A 224 -18.62 5.41 0.75
C TYR A 224 -17.91 6.57 1.46
N GLN A 225 -18.72 7.54 1.86
CA GLN A 225 -18.31 8.86 2.34
C GLN A 225 -17.37 8.95 3.57
N PRO A 226 -17.33 8.00 4.53
CA PRO A 226 -16.35 8.04 5.63
C PRO A 226 -14.90 8.08 5.16
N LEU A 227 -14.62 7.64 3.92
CA LEU A 227 -13.30 7.75 3.30
C LEU A 227 -12.84 9.21 3.09
N TRP A 228 -13.74 10.19 2.97
CA TRP A 228 -13.31 11.60 2.99
C TRP A 228 -12.79 12.05 4.36
N ASP A 229 -13.27 11.43 5.44
CA ASP A 229 -12.85 11.78 6.80
C ASP A 229 -11.49 11.16 7.12
N SER A 230 -11.24 9.91 6.69
CA SER A 230 -9.90 9.33 6.78
C SER A 230 -8.90 10.00 5.84
N PHE A 231 -9.31 10.43 4.64
CA PHE A 231 -8.43 11.19 3.73
C PHE A 231 -7.99 12.52 4.37
N GLY A 232 -8.93 13.26 4.97
CA GLY A 232 -8.62 14.50 5.69
C GLY A 232 -7.61 14.29 6.83
N ARG A 233 -7.79 13.24 7.64
CA ARG A 233 -6.84 12.85 8.70
C ARG A 233 -5.49 12.37 8.17
N LEU A 234 -5.45 11.71 7.00
CA LEU A 234 -4.22 11.27 6.35
C LEU A 234 -3.39 12.47 5.82
N VAL A 235 -4.05 13.49 5.26
CA VAL A 235 -3.35 14.66 4.68
C VAL A 235 -3.11 15.81 5.66
N GLU A 236 -3.82 15.90 6.79
CA GLU A 236 -3.66 16.96 7.81
C GLU A 236 -2.20 17.29 8.15
N PRO A 237 -1.28 16.32 8.37
CA PRO A 237 0.11 16.62 8.74
C PRO A 237 0.84 17.53 7.74
N LEU A 238 0.38 17.57 6.48
CA LEU A 238 0.89 18.45 5.43
C LEU A 238 -0.07 19.59 5.10
N ALA A 239 -1.36 19.30 4.99
CA ALA A 239 -2.39 20.23 4.60
C ALA A 239 -2.63 21.34 5.64
N SER A 240 -2.30 21.12 6.91
CA SER A 240 -2.31 22.14 7.97
C SER A 240 -1.08 23.06 7.98
N GLN A 241 -0.02 22.73 7.23
CA GLN A 241 1.28 23.44 7.23
C GLN A 241 1.60 24.22 5.94
N ARG A 242 0.95 23.86 4.83
CA ARG A 242 1.11 24.48 3.50
C ARG A 242 -0.24 24.56 2.79
N PRO A 243 -0.47 25.55 1.91
CA PRO A 243 -1.69 25.62 1.10
C PRO A 243 -1.74 24.46 0.08
N TRP A 244 -2.89 23.80 0.02
CA TRP A 244 -3.26 22.78 -0.95
C TRP A 244 -4.29 23.37 -1.92
N MET A 245 -4.00 23.29 -3.22
CA MET A 245 -4.84 23.79 -4.30
C MET A 245 -5.28 22.60 -5.16
N VAL A 246 -6.56 22.25 -5.08
CA VAL A 246 -7.11 21.02 -5.64
C VAL A 246 -8.13 21.33 -6.75
N THR A 247 -8.30 20.43 -7.72
CA THR A 247 -9.49 20.38 -8.58
C THR A 247 -10.21 19.04 -8.36
N GLN A 248 -11.30 18.82 -9.10
CA GLN A 248 -12.07 17.57 -9.16
C GLN A 248 -11.46 16.56 -10.14
N GLY A 249 -11.63 15.27 -9.89
CA GLY A 249 -11.54 14.18 -10.87
C GLY A 249 -12.89 13.42 -11.01
N ASN A 250 -12.85 12.18 -11.48
CA ASN A 250 -14.06 11.35 -11.67
C ASN A 250 -14.63 10.83 -10.36
N HIS A 251 -13.78 10.52 -9.39
CA HIS A 251 -14.17 9.96 -8.10
C HIS A 251 -14.87 11.01 -7.24
N GLU A 252 -14.62 12.30 -7.47
CA GLU A 252 -15.42 13.41 -6.91
C GLU A 252 -16.83 13.57 -7.53
N ILE A 253 -17.20 12.86 -8.62
CA ILE A 253 -18.54 13.00 -9.22
C ILE A 253 -19.64 12.50 -8.27
N GLU A 254 -19.45 11.35 -7.64
CA GLU A 254 -20.28 10.75 -6.57
C GLU A 254 -21.81 10.66 -6.83
N LYS A 255 -22.27 10.77 -8.09
CA LYS A 255 -23.68 11.00 -8.42
C LYS A 255 -24.52 9.70 -8.49
N LEU A 256 -25.61 9.65 -7.74
CA LEU A 256 -26.62 8.59 -7.80
C LEU A 256 -27.97 9.14 -8.32
N PRO A 257 -28.31 9.00 -9.62
CA PRO A 257 -29.37 9.76 -10.29
C PRO A 257 -30.78 9.79 -9.66
N LEU A 258 -31.12 8.82 -8.81
CA LEU A 258 -32.42 8.74 -8.12
C LEU A 258 -32.37 8.98 -6.60
N LEU A 259 -31.18 9.00 -6.00
CA LEU A 259 -30.98 9.06 -4.54
C LEU A 259 -30.14 10.27 -4.10
N HIS A 260 -29.17 10.64 -4.93
CA HIS A 260 -28.29 11.79 -4.74
C HIS A 260 -27.91 12.36 -6.12
N PRO A 261 -28.75 13.24 -6.71
CA PRO A 261 -28.59 13.68 -8.10
C PRO A 261 -27.52 14.78 -8.30
N SER A 262 -26.88 15.25 -7.23
CA SER A 262 -26.01 16.45 -7.22
C SER A 262 -24.53 16.07 -7.13
N SER A 263 -23.83 16.11 -8.27
CA SER A 263 -22.40 15.82 -8.33
C SER A 263 -21.55 16.71 -7.42
N PHE A 264 -20.35 16.23 -7.07
CA PHE A 264 -19.31 17.01 -6.38
C PHE A 264 -19.73 17.59 -5.03
N SER A 265 -20.76 17.06 -4.38
CA SER A 265 -21.27 17.65 -3.12
C SER A 265 -20.23 17.57 -2.00
N SER A 266 -19.46 16.48 -1.91
CA SER A 266 -18.43 16.30 -0.88
C SER A 266 -17.22 17.19 -1.15
N TYR A 267 -16.72 17.17 -2.39
CA TYR A 267 -15.66 18.06 -2.87
C TYR A 267 -16.01 19.55 -2.64
N ASN A 268 -17.18 20.01 -3.08
CA ASN A 268 -17.59 21.41 -2.97
C ASN A 268 -17.83 21.88 -1.52
N THR A 269 -18.10 20.95 -0.58
CA THR A 269 -18.30 21.32 0.84
C THR A 269 -16.99 21.26 1.63
N ARG A 270 -16.10 20.31 1.32
CA ARG A 270 -14.81 20.14 2.02
C ARG A 270 -13.72 21.06 1.45
N TRP A 271 -13.58 21.11 0.13
CA TRP A 271 -12.45 21.74 -0.56
C TRP A 271 -12.90 22.98 -1.36
N ARG A 272 -13.23 24.07 -0.63
CA ARG A 272 -13.60 25.35 -1.25
C ARG A 272 -12.37 26.17 -1.64
N MET A 273 -12.16 26.30 -2.93
CA MET A 273 -11.06 26.97 -3.60
C MET A 273 -11.42 28.44 -3.94
N PRO A 274 -10.47 29.31 -4.34
CA PRO A 274 -10.71 30.74 -4.60
C PRO A 274 -11.45 31.04 -5.93
N PHE A 275 -12.51 30.30 -6.22
CA PHE A 275 -13.29 30.48 -7.46
C PHE A 275 -13.93 31.88 -7.54
N GLU A 276 -14.45 32.39 -6.42
CA GLU A 276 -15.06 33.72 -6.34
C GLU A 276 -14.04 34.85 -6.61
N ASP A 277 -12.82 34.74 -6.05
CA ASP A 277 -11.73 35.70 -6.26
C ASP A 277 -11.21 35.71 -7.71
N SER A 278 -11.19 34.54 -8.36
CA SER A 278 -10.89 34.41 -9.80
C SER A 278 -12.03 34.86 -10.74
N ALA A 279 -13.15 35.32 -10.18
CA ALA A 279 -14.40 35.62 -10.88
C ALA A 279 -14.99 34.43 -11.68
N SER A 280 -14.70 33.20 -11.25
CA SER A 280 -15.42 32.00 -11.63
C SER A 280 -16.77 31.92 -10.90
N ASN A 281 -17.72 31.19 -11.45
CA ASN A 281 -19.01 30.88 -10.84
C ASN A 281 -19.11 29.44 -10.30
N SER A 282 -17.99 28.69 -10.27
CA SER A 282 -17.96 27.29 -9.86
C SER A 282 -16.66 26.92 -9.15
N ASN A 283 -16.76 26.19 -8.05
CA ASN A 283 -15.61 25.62 -7.32
C ASN A 283 -14.86 24.51 -8.10
N LEU A 284 -15.39 24.10 -9.27
CA LEU A 284 -14.81 23.09 -10.16
C LEU A 284 -13.76 23.68 -11.14
N TYR A 285 -13.65 25.01 -11.25
CA TYR A 285 -12.61 25.68 -12.05
C TYR A 285 -12.34 27.10 -11.55
N TYR A 286 -11.08 27.48 -11.42
CA TYR A 286 -10.64 28.74 -10.81
C TYR A 286 -9.18 29.05 -11.16
N SER A 287 -8.72 30.27 -10.87
CA SER A 287 -7.32 30.67 -11.03
C SER A 287 -6.77 31.33 -9.76
N PHE A 288 -5.45 31.40 -9.64
CA PHE A 288 -4.78 32.17 -8.60
C PHE A 288 -3.37 32.59 -9.04
N GLU A 289 -2.88 33.71 -8.50
CA GLU A 289 -1.51 34.19 -8.71
C GLU A 289 -0.70 34.00 -7.43
N VAL A 290 0.50 33.43 -7.54
CA VAL A 290 1.43 33.26 -6.42
C VAL A 290 2.89 33.38 -6.89
N ALA A 291 3.70 34.18 -6.20
CA ALA A 291 5.12 34.43 -6.46
C ALA A 291 5.54 34.85 -7.89
N GLY A 292 4.61 35.21 -8.79
CA GLY A 292 4.89 35.46 -10.22
C GLY A 292 4.53 34.27 -11.14
N VAL A 293 3.71 33.34 -10.65
CA VAL A 293 3.07 32.26 -11.42
C VAL A 293 1.56 32.49 -11.40
N HIS A 294 0.92 32.51 -12.58
CA HIS A 294 -0.54 32.39 -12.70
C HIS A 294 -0.89 30.92 -12.91
N VAL A 295 -1.70 30.36 -12.01
CA VAL A 295 -2.11 28.95 -12.03
C VAL A 295 -3.61 28.90 -12.34
N VAL A 296 -3.99 28.08 -13.31
CA VAL A 296 -5.38 27.84 -13.71
C VAL A 296 -5.76 26.39 -13.42
N MET A 297 -6.78 26.18 -12.61
CA MET A 297 -7.33 24.86 -12.28
C MET A 297 -8.64 24.70 -13.08
N LEU A 298 -8.72 23.65 -13.89
CA LEU A 298 -9.88 23.35 -14.74
C LEU A 298 -10.62 22.10 -14.26
N GLY A 299 -11.92 22.04 -14.58
CA GLY A 299 -12.79 20.92 -14.28
C GLY A 299 -13.08 20.13 -15.55
N SER A 300 -12.55 18.91 -15.64
CA SER A 300 -12.76 18.00 -16.78
C SER A 300 -14.20 17.48 -16.85
N TYR A 301 -14.89 17.30 -15.72
CA TYR A 301 -16.25 16.73 -15.64
C TYR A 301 -17.34 17.80 -15.44
N THR A 302 -17.14 18.98 -16.01
CA THR A 302 -18.14 20.06 -16.09
C THR A 302 -18.05 20.79 -17.43
N ASP A 303 -19.16 21.33 -17.92
CA ASP A 303 -19.32 21.87 -19.28
C ASP A 303 -18.12 22.71 -19.74
N PHE A 304 -17.44 22.28 -20.80
CA PHE A 304 -16.21 22.90 -21.33
C PHE A 304 -16.31 23.37 -22.79
N ASP A 305 -17.47 23.23 -23.44
CA ASP A 305 -17.68 23.71 -24.81
C ASP A 305 -17.65 25.24 -24.90
N ALA A 306 -17.50 25.80 -26.11
CA ALA A 306 -17.40 27.25 -26.32
C ALA A 306 -18.65 28.06 -25.86
N GLY A 307 -19.78 27.40 -25.65
CA GLY A 307 -20.99 27.95 -25.06
C GLY A 307 -21.04 27.90 -23.53
N SER A 308 -20.13 27.17 -22.86
CA SER A 308 -20.17 26.94 -21.42
C SER A 308 -19.76 28.16 -20.57
N ALA A 309 -19.98 28.07 -19.26
CA ALA A 309 -19.47 29.04 -18.31
C ALA A 309 -17.94 28.93 -18.13
N GLN A 310 -17.41 27.70 -18.04
CA GLN A 310 -15.97 27.44 -17.88
C GLN A 310 -15.14 28.02 -19.04
N TYR A 311 -15.56 27.78 -20.29
CA TYR A 311 -14.83 28.27 -21.47
C TYR A 311 -14.76 29.81 -21.49
N LYS A 312 -15.88 30.48 -21.22
CA LYS A 312 -15.97 31.95 -21.24
C LYS A 312 -15.23 32.58 -20.06
N TRP A 313 -15.24 31.92 -18.91
CA TRP A 313 -14.40 32.31 -17.78
C TRP A 313 -12.91 32.16 -18.14
N LEU A 314 -12.49 31.03 -18.73
CA LEU A 314 -11.11 30.77 -19.11
C LEU A 314 -10.60 31.77 -20.16
N GLU A 315 -11.38 32.07 -21.20
CA GLU A 315 -11.06 33.11 -22.19
C GLU A 315 -10.89 34.49 -21.53
N ALA A 316 -11.75 34.83 -20.57
CA ALA A 316 -11.70 36.07 -19.82
C ALA A 316 -10.60 36.12 -18.74
N ASP A 317 -10.17 34.98 -18.20
CA ASP A 317 -9.06 34.85 -17.24
C ASP A 317 -7.72 35.01 -17.95
N LEU A 318 -7.47 34.18 -18.97
CA LEU A 318 -6.27 34.25 -19.82
C LEU A 318 -6.12 35.62 -20.49
N GLY A 319 -7.22 36.28 -20.82
CA GLY A 319 -7.25 37.64 -21.35
C GLY A 319 -6.80 38.74 -20.38
N LYS A 320 -6.70 38.47 -19.07
CA LYS A 320 -6.21 39.41 -18.05
C LYS A 320 -4.73 39.19 -17.68
N VAL A 321 -4.17 38.00 -17.93
CA VAL A 321 -2.85 37.59 -17.43
C VAL A 321 -1.75 38.54 -17.91
N ASN A 322 -1.19 39.33 -17.01
CA ASN A 322 -0.06 40.21 -17.31
C ASN A 322 1.26 39.46 -17.14
N ARG A 323 1.82 38.98 -18.25
CA ARG A 323 3.09 38.23 -18.29
C ARG A 323 4.34 39.01 -17.85
N GLU A 324 4.24 40.32 -17.55
CA GLU A 324 5.29 41.07 -16.85
C GLU A 324 5.25 40.88 -15.32
N ARG A 325 4.08 40.58 -14.75
CA ARG A 325 3.87 40.28 -13.32
C ARG A 325 3.81 38.77 -13.04
N THR A 326 3.13 38.03 -13.91
CA THR A 326 3.04 36.55 -13.88
C THR A 326 3.69 35.97 -15.14
N PRO A 327 5.04 35.99 -15.24
CA PRO A 327 5.76 35.44 -16.39
C PRO A 327 5.47 33.96 -16.64
N TRP A 328 5.23 33.18 -15.59
CA TRP A 328 4.83 31.78 -15.69
C TRP A 328 3.31 31.62 -15.72
N LEU A 329 2.83 30.82 -16.68
CA LEU A 329 1.42 30.44 -16.81
C LEU A 329 1.31 28.91 -16.79
N VAL A 330 0.69 28.38 -15.74
CA VAL A 330 0.52 26.95 -15.47
C VAL A 330 -0.96 26.59 -15.53
N VAL A 331 -1.30 25.43 -16.10
CA VAL A 331 -2.67 24.91 -16.10
C VAL A 331 -2.69 23.51 -15.49
N LEU A 332 -3.74 23.19 -14.75
CA LEU A 332 -4.06 21.85 -14.28
C LEU A 332 -5.44 21.44 -14.81
N ILE A 333 -5.49 20.28 -15.43
CA ILE A 333 -6.69 19.53 -15.83
C ILE A 333 -6.68 18.21 -15.08
N HIS A 334 -7.78 17.46 -15.06
CA HIS A 334 -7.73 16.07 -14.58
C HIS A 334 -7.43 15.12 -15.75
N ALA A 335 -8.37 14.97 -16.69
CA ALA A 335 -8.22 14.07 -17.83
C ALA A 335 -7.13 14.55 -18.84
N PRO A 336 -6.05 13.77 -19.10
CA PRO A 336 -4.92 14.20 -19.93
C PRO A 336 -5.27 14.29 -21.41
N TRP A 337 -5.18 15.51 -21.95
CA TRP A 337 -5.34 15.83 -23.37
C TRP A 337 -4.32 15.13 -24.30
N TYR A 338 -3.17 14.75 -23.77
CA TYR A 338 -2.13 13.98 -24.44
C TYR A 338 -1.74 12.82 -23.53
N ASN A 339 -1.84 11.61 -24.07
CA ASN A 339 -1.73 10.35 -23.34
C ASN A 339 -1.29 9.28 -24.36
N SER A 340 -0.18 8.57 -24.11
CA SER A 340 0.22 7.37 -24.88
C SER A 340 0.05 6.07 -24.09
N ASN A 341 -0.49 6.14 -22.86
CA ASN A 341 -1.01 4.98 -22.15
C ASN A 341 -2.23 4.40 -22.89
N THR A 342 -2.50 3.12 -22.71
CA THR A 342 -3.70 2.46 -23.26
C THR A 342 -4.93 2.64 -22.38
N ALA A 343 -4.76 3.01 -21.11
CA ALA A 343 -5.84 3.49 -20.26
C ALA A 343 -6.32 4.88 -20.73
N HIS A 344 -7.62 5.17 -20.53
CA HIS A 344 -8.23 6.48 -20.79
C HIS A 344 -8.06 7.03 -22.22
N GLN A 345 -8.04 6.13 -23.20
CA GLN A 345 -7.94 6.47 -24.62
C GLN A 345 -9.30 6.77 -25.24
N GLY A 346 -9.42 7.96 -25.84
CA GLY A 346 -10.60 8.36 -26.62
C GLY A 346 -11.78 8.91 -25.79
N GLU A 347 -11.59 9.14 -24.49
CA GLU A 347 -12.62 9.69 -23.60
C GLU A 347 -13.04 11.11 -23.98
N HIS A 348 -14.31 11.44 -23.75
CA HIS A 348 -14.92 12.73 -24.12
C HIS A 348 -14.21 13.92 -23.46
N GLU A 349 -13.86 13.77 -22.18
CA GLU A 349 -13.23 14.78 -21.34
C GLU A 349 -11.74 15.00 -21.67
N ALA A 350 -11.09 14.05 -22.34
CA ALA A 350 -9.75 14.23 -22.90
C ALA A 350 -9.80 14.77 -24.34
N VAL A 351 -10.69 14.23 -25.18
CA VAL A 351 -10.73 14.50 -26.63
C VAL A 351 -11.47 15.80 -26.96
N ASP A 352 -12.71 15.96 -26.50
CA ASP A 352 -13.53 17.13 -26.84
C ASP A 352 -13.15 18.36 -26.00
N MET A 353 -12.62 18.18 -24.77
CA MET A 353 -12.06 19.29 -23.97
C MET A 353 -10.81 19.88 -24.63
N LYS A 354 -9.87 19.04 -25.09
CA LYS A 354 -8.71 19.49 -25.89
C LYS A 354 -9.17 20.28 -27.12
N LYS A 355 -10.04 19.66 -27.93
CA LYS A 355 -10.61 20.25 -29.15
C LYS A 355 -11.33 21.59 -28.92
N ALA A 356 -11.90 21.81 -27.74
CA ALA A 356 -12.45 23.10 -27.34
C ALA A 356 -11.35 24.09 -26.90
N MET A 357 -10.53 23.72 -25.91
CA MET A 357 -9.72 24.66 -25.12
C MET A 357 -8.23 24.75 -25.51
N GLU A 358 -7.68 23.81 -26.28
CA GLU A 358 -6.25 23.80 -26.67
C GLU A 358 -5.86 25.08 -27.44
N GLY A 359 -6.78 25.61 -28.25
CA GLY A 359 -6.60 26.89 -28.95
C GLY A 359 -6.45 28.09 -28.00
N LEU A 360 -7.14 28.09 -26.85
CA LEU A 360 -7.00 29.13 -25.82
C LEU A 360 -5.66 29.02 -25.10
N LEU A 361 -5.28 27.81 -24.66
CA LEU A 361 -4.04 27.59 -23.92
C LEU A 361 -2.80 27.89 -24.79
N TYR A 362 -2.84 27.48 -26.07
CA TYR A 362 -1.81 27.83 -27.05
C TYR A 362 -1.77 29.35 -27.32
N GLY A 363 -2.94 29.99 -27.53
CA GLY A 363 -3.04 31.43 -27.76
C GLY A 363 -2.53 32.28 -26.60
N ALA A 364 -2.77 31.85 -25.36
CA ALA A 364 -2.28 32.49 -24.14
C ALA A 364 -0.81 32.16 -23.80
N ARG A 365 -0.19 31.23 -24.55
CA ARG A 365 1.17 30.70 -24.30
C ARG A 365 1.33 30.12 -22.90
N VAL A 366 0.47 29.17 -22.54
CA VAL A 366 0.65 28.33 -21.34
C VAL A 366 2.02 27.65 -21.40
N ASP A 367 2.79 27.71 -20.32
CA ASP A 367 4.14 27.15 -20.28
C ASP A 367 4.14 25.64 -20.08
N VAL A 368 3.29 25.14 -19.18
CA VAL A 368 3.13 23.73 -18.83
C VAL A 368 1.69 23.44 -18.39
N VAL A 369 1.19 22.25 -18.75
CA VAL A 369 -0.09 21.67 -18.33
C VAL A 369 0.20 20.40 -17.54
N PHE A 370 -0.33 20.29 -16.33
CA PHE A 370 -0.34 19.05 -15.54
C PHE A 370 -1.72 18.37 -15.61
N ALA A 371 -1.73 17.04 -15.59
CA ALA A 371 -2.91 16.19 -15.63
C ALA A 371 -2.81 15.03 -14.64
N GLY A 372 -3.94 14.51 -14.18
CA GLY A 372 -4.05 13.30 -13.36
C GLY A 372 -4.56 12.11 -14.19
N HIS A 373 -5.52 11.36 -13.63
CA HIS A 373 -6.43 10.38 -14.25
C HIS A 373 -5.79 9.08 -14.76
N VAL A 374 -4.70 9.19 -15.52
CA VAL A 374 -3.94 8.02 -15.96
C VAL A 374 -2.95 7.70 -14.85
N HIS A 375 -3.10 6.52 -14.24
CA HIS A 375 -2.27 6.06 -13.12
C HIS A 375 -0.85 5.65 -13.53
N ALA A 376 -0.11 6.56 -14.16
CA ALA A 376 1.29 6.43 -14.53
C ALA A 376 1.86 7.81 -14.88
N TYR A 377 3.17 7.96 -14.79
CA TYR A 377 3.86 9.17 -15.19
C TYR A 377 4.07 9.22 -16.72
N GLU A 378 3.80 10.37 -17.34
CA GLU A 378 4.18 10.63 -18.74
C GLU A 378 4.43 12.12 -19.01
N ARG A 379 5.59 12.45 -19.59
CA ARG A 379 5.93 13.80 -20.06
C ARG A 379 6.09 13.86 -21.57
N PHE A 380 5.37 14.79 -22.16
CA PHE A 380 5.45 15.14 -23.58
C PHE A 380 6.52 16.22 -23.84
N THR A 381 6.83 16.41 -25.12
CA THR A 381 7.48 17.63 -25.61
C THR A 381 6.49 18.80 -25.62
N ARG A 382 6.92 20.00 -26.04
CA ARG A 382 5.98 21.10 -26.33
C ARG A 382 5.10 20.69 -27.52
N VAL A 383 3.78 20.55 -27.32
CA VAL A 383 2.88 19.89 -28.29
C VAL A 383 1.60 20.67 -28.54
N TYR A 384 1.17 20.75 -29.80
CA TYR A 384 -0.08 21.37 -30.26
C TYR A 384 -0.62 20.66 -31.50
N ASP A 385 -1.93 20.42 -31.61
CA ASP A 385 -2.55 19.75 -32.76
C ASP A 385 -1.87 18.39 -33.08
N GLY A 386 -1.52 17.63 -32.04
CA GLY A 386 -0.83 16.33 -32.16
C GLY A 386 0.62 16.38 -32.62
N LYS A 387 1.25 17.57 -32.68
CA LYS A 387 2.57 17.77 -33.29
C LYS A 387 3.50 18.56 -32.36
N ALA A 388 4.80 18.23 -32.40
CA ALA A 388 5.82 18.99 -31.68
C ALA A 388 5.86 20.45 -32.18
N ASN A 389 5.71 21.41 -31.27
CA ASN A 389 5.60 22.83 -31.55
C ASN A 389 6.28 23.63 -30.42
N ALA A 390 7.41 24.29 -30.73
CA ALA A 390 8.24 24.98 -29.75
C ALA A 390 7.54 26.13 -28.97
N CYS A 391 6.37 26.58 -29.42
CA CYS A 391 5.59 27.65 -28.78
C CYS A 391 4.30 27.15 -28.09
N ALA A 392 4.14 25.84 -27.93
CA ALA A 392 3.02 25.21 -27.23
C ALA A 392 3.38 24.81 -25.79
N PRO A 393 2.41 24.56 -24.89
CA PRO A 393 2.69 24.01 -23.56
C PRO A 393 3.44 22.66 -23.63
N VAL A 394 4.23 22.39 -22.59
CA VAL A 394 4.62 21.01 -22.24
C VAL A 394 3.43 20.37 -21.53
N HIS A 395 3.08 19.12 -21.87
CA HIS A 395 2.09 18.34 -21.14
C HIS A 395 2.78 17.31 -20.24
N ILE A 396 2.32 17.19 -19.00
CA ILE A 396 2.80 16.23 -18.01
C ILE A 396 1.57 15.56 -17.36
N THR A 397 1.53 14.24 -17.42
CA THR A 397 0.56 13.39 -16.74
C THR A 397 1.23 12.83 -15.48
N ILE A 398 0.54 12.97 -14.35
CA ILE A 398 1.02 12.64 -13.01
C ILE A 398 -0.12 12.12 -12.12
N GLY A 399 -0.88 11.14 -12.65
CA GLY A 399 -1.94 10.44 -11.91
C GLY A 399 -1.44 9.28 -11.04
N ASP A 400 -0.14 9.27 -10.74
CA ASP A 400 0.58 8.20 -10.08
C ASP A 400 0.72 8.40 -8.55
N GLY A 401 -0.25 9.07 -7.91
CA GLY A 401 -0.15 9.43 -6.48
C GLY A 401 -0.22 8.28 -5.47
N GLY A 402 -0.66 7.08 -5.88
CA GLY A 402 -0.71 5.89 -5.01
C GLY A 402 -2.11 5.37 -4.69
N ASN A 403 -3.14 5.69 -5.50
CA ASN A 403 -4.50 5.24 -5.23
C ASN A 403 -4.69 3.71 -5.38
N ARG A 404 -5.89 3.24 -5.00
CA ARG A 404 -6.24 1.82 -4.93
C ARG A 404 -6.33 1.10 -6.27
N GLU A 405 -6.53 1.79 -7.39
CA GLU A 405 -6.82 1.13 -8.68
C GLU A 405 -5.54 0.66 -9.40
N GLY A 406 -4.37 0.97 -8.86
CA GLY A 406 -3.09 0.46 -9.34
C GLY A 406 -2.59 1.15 -10.62
N LEU A 407 -1.40 0.74 -11.05
CA LEU A 407 -0.66 1.40 -12.13
C LEU A 407 -1.13 1.01 -13.54
N ALA A 408 -1.23 2.01 -14.40
CA ALA A 408 -1.54 1.85 -15.81
C ALA A 408 -0.28 1.42 -16.59
N SER A 409 0.09 0.14 -16.56
CA SER A 409 1.38 -0.35 -17.07
C SER A 409 1.54 -0.49 -18.59
N LYS A 410 0.51 -0.22 -19.41
CA LYS A 410 0.49 -0.56 -20.84
C LYS A 410 0.43 0.67 -21.72
N TYR A 411 1.45 0.91 -22.53
CA TYR A 411 1.57 2.06 -23.45
C TYR A 411 1.48 1.67 -24.94
N MET A 412 1.28 2.66 -25.81
CA MET A 412 1.42 2.54 -27.26
C MET A 412 2.87 2.20 -27.65
N ASP A 413 3.03 1.22 -28.55
CA ASP A 413 4.31 0.84 -29.15
C ASP A 413 4.23 0.93 -30.69
N PRO A 414 5.19 1.58 -31.38
CA PRO A 414 6.32 2.35 -30.84
C PRO A 414 5.88 3.58 -30.04
N GLN A 415 6.77 4.08 -29.17
CA GLN A 415 6.57 5.34 -28.46
C GLN A 415 6.34 6.49 -29.47
N PRO A 416 5.25 7.28 -29.35
CA PRO A 416 5.02 8.42 -30.23
C PRO A 416 6.09 9.50 -30.03
N ASP A 417 6.63 10.08 -31.11
CA ASP A 417 7.71 11.10 -31.08
C ASP A 417 7.45 12.33 -30.18
N ILE A 418 6.18 12.58 -29.82
CA ILE A 418 5.78 13.66 -28.91
C ILE A 418 5.88 13.28 -27.42
N SER A 419 5.88 11.99 -27.07
CA SER A 419 6.10 11.47 -25.72
C SER A 419 7.61 11.32 -25.49
N VAL A 420 8.15 11.97 -24.46
CA VAL A 420 9.60 12.07 -24.23
C VAL A 420 10.06 11.19 -23.08
N PHE A 421 9.23 11.02 -22.05
CA PHE A 421 9.46 10.12 -20.93
C PHE A 421 8.10 9.55 -20.48
N ARG A 422 8.05 8.26 -20.13
CA ARG A 422 6.83 7.60 -19.64
C ARG A 422 7.20 6.39 -18.79
N GLU A 423 6.61 6.26 -17.62
CA GLU A 423 6.94 5.22 -16.65
C GLU A 423 5.72 4.88 -15.78
N ALA A 424 5.48 3.58 -15.57
CA ALA A 424 4.42 3.09 -14.70
C ALA A 424 5.02 2.74 -13.33
N SER A 425 5.17 3.77 -12.49
CA SER A 425 5.52 3.69 -11.07
C SER A 425 4.75 4.78 -10.34
N PHE A 426 4.49 4.60 -9.04
CA PHE A 426 3.91 5.66 -8.21
C PHE A 426 4.97 6.74 -7.91
N GLY A 427 4.56 7.98 -7.64
CA GLY A 427 5.50 9.08 -7.54
C GLY A 427 4.89 10.45 -7.22
N HIS A 428 5.77 11.46 -7.20
CA HIS A 428 5.38 12.86 -7.07
C HIS A 428 6.27 13.82 -7.87
N GLY A 429 5.73 15.00 -8.13
CA GLY A 429 6.35 16.07 -8.90
C GLY A 429 6.91 17.17 -8.02
N GLN A 430 8.08 17.68 -8.40
CA GLN A 430 8.63 18.93 -7.87
C GLN A 430 8.79 19.92 -9.02
N PHE A 431 7.97 20.98 -9.02
CA PHE A 431 8.07 22.09 -9.96
C PHE A 431 8.66 23.31 -9.26
N GLU A 432 9.94 23.57 -9.51
CA GLU A 432 10.72 24.65 -8.90
C GLU A 432 10.89 25.79 -9.91
N VAL A 433 10.11 26.86 -9.74
CA VAL A 433 10.17 28.04 -10.62
C VAL A 433 11.27 28.96 -10.12
N VAL A 434 12.40 28.98 -10.83
CA VAL A 434 13.63 29.65 -10.36
C VAL A 434 13.63 31.15 -10.66
N ASN A 435 13.15 31.55 -11.83
CA ASN A 435 13.04 32.96 -12.24
C ASN A 435 12.05 33.10 -13.42
N ALA A 436 11.79 34.33 -13.86
CA ALA A 436 10.86 34.66 -14.95
C ALA A 436 11.11 33.99 -16.31
N SER A 437 12.25 33.31 -16.49
CA SER A 437 12.61 32.60 -17.73
C SER A 437 12.83 31.10 -17.57
N HIS A 438 13.21 30.61 -16.38
CA HIS A 438 13.56 29.21 -16.15
C HIS A 438 12.91 28.63 -14.90
N ALA A 439 12.40 27.41 -15.05
CA ALA A 439 11.93 26.52 -13.99
C ALA A 439 12.51 25.13 -14.22
N VAL A 440 12.59 24.31 -13.17
CA VAL A 440 12.97 22.91 -13.29
C VAL A 440 11.83 22.02 -12.81
N TRP A 441 11.47 21.06 -13.64
CA TRP A 441 10.60 19.96 -13.29
C TRP A 441 11.48 18.76 -12.89
N ARG A 442 11.10 18.08 -11.81
CA ARG A 442 11.59 16.75 -11.44
C ARG A 442 10.38 15.87 -11.15
N TRP A 443 10.40 14.63 -11.62
CA TRP A 443 9.49 13.60 -11.13
C TRP A 443 10.30 12.58 -10.35
N HIS A 444 9.81 12.26 -9.16
CA HIS A 444 10.38 11.29 -8.25
C HIS A 444 9.48 10.06 -8.24
N ARG A 445 10.01 8.90 -8.62
CA ARG A 445 9.34 7.62 -8.41
C ARG A 445 9.51 7.18 -6.96
N ASN A 446 8.49 6.54 -6.41
CA ASN A 446 8.55 5.91 -5.09
C ASN A 446 9.34 4.60 -5.21
N ASP A 447 10.56 4.57 -4.68
CA ASP A 447 11.48 3.42 -4.78
C ASP A 447 11.96 3.05 -3.36
N ASP A 448 11.51 1.92 -2.82
CA ASP A 448 11.88 1.44 -1.47
C ASP A 448 11.70 2.45 -0.32
N ASP A 449 10.61 3.22 -0.42
CA ASP A 449 10.27 4.35 0.45
C ASP A 449 11.27 5.51 0.41
N GLU A 450 12.07 5.63 -0.65
CA GLU A 450 12.92 6.78 -0.96
C GLU A 450 12.49 7.48 -2.29
N PRO A 451 12.57 8.83 -2.39
CA PRO A 451 12.08 9.59 -3.55
C PRO A 451 13.12 9.71 -4.67
N ILE A 452 13.20 8.71 -5.56
CA ILE A 452 14.22 8.65 -6.61
C ILE A 452 13.85 9.49 -7.83
N VAL A 453 14.69 10.49 -8.15
CA VAL A 453 14.55 11.33 -9.36
C VAL A 453 14.76 10.48 -10.62
N ALA A 454 13.66 10.05 -11.24
CA ALA A 454 13.66 9.25 -12.45
C ALA A 454 13.60 10.13 -13.72
N ASP A 455 12.92 11.28 -13.65
CA ASP A 455 12.92 12.28 -14.74
C ASP A 455 13.20 13.70 -14.25
N THR A 456 13.82 14.52 -15.11
CA THR A 456 14.11 15.93 -14.86
C THR A 456 14.24 16.72 -16.16
N VAL A 457 13.60 17.88 -16.24
CA VAL A 457 13.74 18.81 -17.37
C VAL A 457 13.77 20.27 -16.92
N TRP A 458 14.66 21.06 -17.53
CA TRP A 458 14.61 22.52 -17.43
C TRP A 458 13.56 23.06 -18.41
N LEU A 459 12.50 23.63 -17.87
CA LEU A 459 11.48 24.34 -18.62
C LEU A 459 11.89 25.80 -18.78
N LYS A 460 11.75 26.31 -20.00
CA LYS A 460 11.95 27.73 -20.35
C LYS A 460 10.60 28.36 -20.66
N SER A 461 10.26 29.48 -20.02
CA SER A 461 8.97 30.17 -20.24
C SER A 461 8.89 30.78 -21.64
N LEU A 462 7.73 30.65 -22.27
CA LEU A 462 7.37 31.18 -23.60
C LEU A 462 7.33 32.72 -23.66
N THR A 463 7.51 33.39 -22.52
CA THR A 463 7.72 34.85 -22.39
C THR A 463 9.17 35.26 -22.64
N SER A 464 10.13 34.37 -22.38
CA SER A 464 11.57 34.70 -22.39
C SER A 464 12.22 34.71 -23.78
N ASP A 465 11.47 34.35 -24.83
CA ASP A 465 11.90 34.43 -26.23
C ASP A 465 11.50 35.74 -26.94
N THR A 466 11.35 36.83 -26.19
CA THR A 466 11.10 38.20 -26.73
C THR A 466 12.24 38.76 -27.59
N GLY A 467 13.42 38.13 -27.59
CA GLY A 467 14.66 38.61 -28.22
C GLY A 467 14.96 38.12 -29.64
N GLY A 468 13.97 37.89 -30.52
CA GLY A 468 14.27 37.52 -31.92
C GLY A 468 13.09 37.21 -32.84
N TRP A 469 13.41 36.87 -34.10
CA TRP A 469 12.44 36.53 -35.16
C TRP A 469 11.45 35.41 -34.77
N PHE A 470 11.84 34.53 -33.83
CA PHE A 470 11.00 33.47 -33.27
C PHE A 470 9.72 34.01 -32.61
N TYR A 471 9.80 35.14 -31.88
CA TYR A 471 8.65 35.76 -31.23
C TYR A 471 7.57 36.18 -32.24
N PHE A 472 8.01 36.67 -33.40
CA PHE A 472 7.13 37.12 -34.48
C PHE A 472 6.41 35.94 -35.14
N LEU A 473 7.13 34.85 -35.43
CA LEU A 473 6.56 33.61 -35.98
C LEU A 473 5.42 33.07 -35.11
N CYS A 474 5.63 32.93 -33.81
CA CYS A 474 4.61 32.43 -32.87
C CYS A 474 3.56 33.47 -32.45
N SER A 475 3.58 34.68 -33.01
CA SER A 475 2.52 35.70 -32.80
C SER A 475 1.53 35.76 -33.96
N LEU A 476 1.90 35.27 -35.14
CA LEU A 476 1.10 35.38 -36.37
C LEU A 476 -0.14 34.48 -36.39
N THR A 477 -0.18 33.41 -35.59
CA THR A 477 -1.25 32.39 -35.63
C THR A 477 -2.52 32.76 -34.87
N TYR A 478 -2.48 33.66 -33.88
CA TYR A 478 -3.62 33.93 -32.99
C TYR A 478 -4.42 35.21 -33.32
N LYS A 479 -3.86 36.14 -34.12
CA LYS A 479 -4.50 37.45 -34.42
C LYS A 479 -4.50 37.84 -35.89
N SER A 480 -5.04 37.00 -36.78
CA SER A 480 -5.75 37.49 -37.99
C SER A 480 -6.66 36.44 -38.65
N TYR A 481 -7.94 36.44 -38.29
CA TYR A 481 -9.02 35.86 -39.12
C TYR A 481 -10.03 36.93 -39.57
N SER A 482 -9.55 38.15 -39.85
CA SER A 482 -10.31 39.14 -40.63
C SER A 482 -9.37 40.11 -41.34
N ARG A 483 -9.39 40.07 -42.67
CA ARG A 483 -8.82 41.07 -43.60
C ARG A 483 -7.34 41.45 -43.41
N PHE A 484 -6.41 40.61 -43.90
CA PHE A 484 -5.27 41.09 -44.71
C PHE A 484 -4.58 39.91 -45.44
N LEU A 485 -5.23 39.38 -46.48
CA LEU A 485 -4.63 38.40 -47.40
C LEU A 485 -4.72 38.88 -48.86
N LEU A 486 -4.11 40.05 -49.11
CA LEU A 486 -3.86 40.58 -50.45
C LEU A 486 -2.67 41.54 -50.33
N LEU A 487 -1.70 41.43 -51.25
CA LEU A 487 -0.33 41.97 -51.14
C LEU A 487 0.52 41.23 -50.06
N LEU A 488 1.74 40.75 -50.30
CA LEU A 488 2.52 40.70 -51.55
C LEU A 488 2.91 39.26 -51.93
N LEU A 489 3.08 39.06 -53.24
CA LEU A 489 3.72 37.91 -53.86
C LEU A 489 4.85 38.44 -54.76
N CYS A 490 5.88 37.62 -54.98
CA CYS A 490 7.06 37.82 -55.85
C CYS A 490 8.33 38.45 -55.24
N CYS A 491 9.46 37.94 -55.76
CA CYS A 491 10.86 38.38 -55.65
C CYS A 491 11.73 37.78 -54.53
N TYR A 492 12.90 37.17 -54.82
CA TYR A 492 13.42 36.61 -56.08
C TYR A 492 14.53 35.55 -55.78
N PHE A 493 15.13 34.96 -56.81
CA PHE A 493 16.25 33.99 -56.81
C PHE A 493 17.53 34.49 -56.05
N SER A 494 18.58 33.70 -55.71
CA SER A 494 19.09 32.42 -56.26
C SER A 494 20.00 31.63 -55.28
N SER A 495 20.22 30.36 -55.63
CA SER A 495 21.20 29.37 -55.13
C SER A 495 22.65 29.83 -54.95
N PHE A 496 23.40 29.14 -54.06
CA PHE A 496 24.76 28.63 -54.36
C PHE A 496 25.10 27.40 -53.48
N SER A 497 26.08 26.59 -53.89
CA SER A 497 26.50 25.35 -53.21
C SER A 497 28.03 25.28 -53.06
N VAL A 498 28.54 24.48 -52.11
CA VAL A 498 29.77 23.64 -52.21
C VAL A 498 29.92 22.82 -50.90
N ALA A 499 30.65 21.70 -50.93
CA ALA A 499 30.76 20.74 -49.83
C ALA A 499 32.22 20.34 -49.49
N MET A 500 32.36 19.59 -48.38
CA MET A 500 33.52 18.83 -47.90
C MET A 500 34.75 19.57 -47.33
N ALA A 501 34.82 19.61 -45.99
CA ALA A 501 36.00 19.28 -45.18
C ALA A 501 35.56 18.96 -43.73
N VAL A 502 36.08 17.97 -43.00
CA VAL A 502 36.94 16.81 -43.34
C VAL A 502 36.51 15.63 -42.45
N ARG A 503 36.64 14.39 -42.94
CA ARG A 503 36.42 13.18 -42.13
C ARG A 503 37.58 13.00 -41.14
N GLY A 504 37.34 13.11 -39.84
CA GLY A 504 38.38 12.95 -38.81
C GLY A 504 37.90 12.49 -37.43
N LEU A 505 36.80 13.06 -36.90
CA LEU A 505 36.40 12.79 -35.51
C LEU A 505 35.60 11.49 -35.29
N PHE A 506 34.98 10.93 -36.33
CA PHE A 506 33.97 9.87 -36.17
C PHE A 506 34.48 8.50 -35.68
N LEU A 507 35.79 8.24 -35.70
CA LEU A 507 36.35 6.95 -35.25
C LEU A 507 36.75 6.95 -33.76
N ALA A 508 37.02 8.12 -33.17
CA ALA A 508 37.36 8.22 -31.74
C ALA A 508 36.11 8.08 -30.86
N SER A 509 35.02 8.75 -31.21
CA SER A 509 33.76 8.73 -30.45
C SER A 509 33.14 7.33 -30.36
N ALA A 510 33.24 6.54 -31.44
CA ALA A 510 32.66 5.20 -31.50
C ALA A 510 33.32 4.21 -30.52
N ILE A 511 34.63 4.33 -30.30
CA ILE A 511 35.39 3.45 -29.40
C ILE A 511 35.14 3.86 -27.93
N ALA A 512 35.01 5.15 -27.64
CA ALA A 512 34.64 5.63 -26.31
C ALA A 512 33.24 5.16 -25.88
N LEU A 513 32.25 5.27 -26.77
CA LEU A 513 30.88 4.80 -26.52
C LEU A 513 30.78 3.28 -26.36
N ALA A 514 31.60 2.51 -27.09
CA ALA A 514 31.67 1.06 -26.93
C ALA A 514 32.21 0.63 -25.56
N PHE A 515 33.12 1.40 -24.96
CA PHE A 515 33.66 1.08 -23.63
C PHE A 515 32.74 1.49 -22.48
N SER A 516 31.91 2.54 -22.62
CA SER A 516 30.89 2.87 -21.61
C SER A 516 29.75 1.85 -21.55
N ALA A 517 29.45 1.18 -22.67
CA ALA A 517 28.35 0.22 -22.78
C ALA A 517 28.60 -1.14 -22.10
N ILE A 518 29.84 -1.44 -21.68
CA ILE A 518 30.24 -2.74 -21.12
C ILE A 518 30.44 -2.68 -19.59
N LEU A 519 30.47 -1.48 -18.99
CA LEU A 519 30.76 -1.28 -17.55
C LEU A 519 29.62 -0.64 -16.75
N ARG A 520 28.37 -0.92 -17.11
CA ARG A 520 27.15 -0.63 -16.32
C ARG A 520 26.04 -1.65 -16.62
N CYS A 521 26.33 -2.91 -16.28
CA CYS A 521 25.31 -3.96 -16.17
C CYS A 521 25.22 -4.47 -14.73
N ALA A 522 25.18 -3.54 -13.78
CA ALA A 522 24.42 -3.78 -12.56
C ALA A 522 22.96 -3.67 -12.99
N LEU A 523 22.25 -4.80 -13.00
CA LEU A 523 20.80 -4.79 -13.11
C LEU A 523 20.29 -4.09 -11.85
N SER A 524 19.58 -2.97 -12.00
CA SER A 524 18.66 -2.53 -10.97
C SER A 524 17.57 -3.59 -10.90
N TYR A 525 17.54 -4.32 -9.79
CA TYR A 525 16.39 -5.11 -9.43
C TYR A 525 15.33 -4.11 -8.97
N ASP A 526 14.37 -3.82 -9.84
CA ASP A 526 13.21 -3.01 -9.48
C ASP A 526 12.29 -3.88 -8.61
N ARG A 527 12.17 -3.53 -7.33
CA ARG A 527 11.52 -4.38 -6.33
C ARG A 527 10.02 -4.55 -6.62
N PRO A 528 9.51 -5.78 -6.69
CA PRO A 528 8.10 -6.04 -6.96
C PRO A 528 7.16 -5.43 -5.89
N PRO A 529 6.02 -4.84 -6.31
CA PRO A 529 5.21 -4.01 -5.43
C PRO A 529 4.43 -4.82 -4.37
N PRO A 530 4.30 -4.31 -3.12
CA PRO A 530 3.27 -4.69 -2.16
C PRO A 530 1.91 -5.16 -2.74
N ARG A 531 1.56 -6.43 -2.53
CA ARG A 531 0.31 -7.09 -2.98
C ARG A 531 -0.77 -7.21 -1.90
N ASP A 532 -2.02 -7.22 -2.31
CA ASP A 532 -3.27 -7.35 -1.54
C ASP A 532 -3.24 -8.38 -0.42
N ILE A 533 -4.00 -8.13 0.64
CA ILE A 533 -4.38 -9.15 1.64
C ILE A 533 -5.41 -10.10 0.99
N LEU A 534 -5.19 -11.41 1.11
CA LEU A 534 -6.10 -12.42 0.60
C LEU A 534 -7.11 -12.81 1.69
N SER A 535 -8.39 -12.51 1.44
CA SER A 535 -9.50 -13.06 2.22
C SER A 535 -10.06 -14.28 1.49
N VAL A 536 -9.56 -15.47 1.85
CA VAL A 536 -10.06 -16.75 1.33
C VAL A 536 -11.38 -17.07 2.02
N HIS A 537 -12.40 -17.35 1.20
CA HIS A 537 -13.72 -17.78 1.65
C HIS A 537 -14.07 -19.10 0.96
N LEU A 538 -14.65 -20.03 1.72
CA LEU A 538 -15.20 -21.27 1.18
C LEU A 538 -16.32 -20.97 0.18
N SER A 539 -16.51 -21.87 -0.80
CA SER A 539 -17.70 -21.86 -1.64
C SER A 539 -18.95 -22.10 -0.81
N ASP A 540 -20.02 -21.34 -1.09
CA ASP A 540 -21.38 -21.56 -0.56
C ASP A 540 -21.92 -22.98 -0.85
N ASP A 541 -21.34 -23.70 -1.81
CA ASP A 541 -21.72 -25.07 -2.18
C ASP A 541 -21.19 -26.15 -1.21
N LEU A 542 -20.26 -25.83 -0.29
CA LEU A 542 -19.68 -26.80 0.64
C LEU A 542 -20.60 -27.07 1.84
N LEU A 543 -20.79 -28.35 2.18
CA LEU A 543 -21.56 -28.76 3.35
C LEU A 543 -20.85 -28.32 4.64
N SER A 544 -21.61 -27.94 5.67
CA SER A 544 -21.09 -27.58 7.01
C SER A 544 -20.26 -28.68 7.71
N THR A 545 -20.40 -29.92 7.26
CA THR A 545 -19.66 -31.10 7.71
C THR A 545 -18.45 -31.46 6.84
N SER A 546 -18.11 -30.62 5.86
CA SER A 546 -16.92 -30.77 5.02
C SER A 546 -15.66 -30.37 5.81
N PRO A 547 -14.58 -31.17 5.79
CA PRO A 547 -13.27 -30.74 6.27
C PRO A 547 -12.78 -29.51 5.50
N GLN A 548 -12.22 -28.55 6.23
CA GLN A 548 -11.47 -27.41 5.72
C GLN A 548 -10.22 -27.18 6.58
N GLN A 549 -9.29 -26.37 6.08
CA GLN A 549 -8.04 -26.01 6.76
C GLN A 549 -7.19 -27.25 7.08
N VAL A 550 -7.25 -28.26 6.21
CA VAL A 550 -6.63 -29.57 6.43
C VAL A 550 -5.11 -29.45 6.39
N HIS A 551 -4.46 -29.77 7.51
CA HIS A 551 -3.02 -29.68 7.66
C HIS A 551 -2.44 -30.90 8.40
N ILE A 552 -1.13 -31.12 8.22
CA ILE A 552 -0.41 -32.29 8.73
C ILE A 552 0.83 -31.83 9.51
N SER A 553 1.17 -32.52 10.61
CA SER A 553 2.45 -32.35 11.33
C SER A 553 3.07 -33.70 11.71
N LEU A 554 4.37 -33.71 12.02
CA LEU A 554 5.09 -34.90 12.51
C LEU A 554 4.80 -35.12 14.00
N VAL A 555 4.72 -36.39 14.42
CA VAL A 555 4.38 -36.77 15.81
C VAL A 555 5.06 -38.09 16.22
N GLY A 556 6.40 -38.07 16.16
CA GLY A 556 7.27 -39.24 16.31
C GLY A 556 7.60 -39.96 14.99
N GLU A 557 8.55 -40.90 15.05
CA GLU A 557 9.26 -41.46 13.87
C GLU A 557 8.36 -42.03 12.75
N GLU A 558 7.31 -42.78 13.11
CA GLU A 558 6.43 -43.47 12.16
C GLU A 558 4.99 -42.91 12.16
N LYS A 559 4.75 -41.68 12.60
CA LYS A 559 3.38 -41.13 12.73
C LYS A 559 3.25 -39.70 12.21
N MET A 560 2.02 -39.34 11.86
CA MET A 560 1.62 -37.97 11.54
C MET A 560 0.32 -37.61 12.26
N ARG A 561 0.21 -36.36 12.70
CA ARG A 561 -1.07 -35.76 13.08
C ARG A 561 -1.71 -35.19 11.81
N ILE A 562 -2.99 -35.48 11.60
CA ILE A 562 -3.81 -34.80 10.60
C ILE A 562 -4.87 -34.00 11.36
N SER A 563 -4.94 -32.71 11.07
CA SER A 563 -5.84 -31.76 11.72
C SER A 563 -6.71 -31.06 10.68
N TRP A 564 -7.97 -30.77 11.02
CA TRP A 564 -8.91 -30.06 10.14
C TRP A 564 -10.02 -29.39 10.96
N ILE A 565 -10.79 -28.50 10.34
CA ILE A 565 -11.94 -27.82 10.95
C ILE A 565 -13.23 -28.21 10.22
N THR A 566 -14.35 -28.33 10.94
CA THR A 566 -15.72 -28.40 10.36
C THR A 566 -16.63 -27.36 11.02
N ALA A 567 -17.66 -26.88 10.31
CA ALA A 567 -18.59 -25.88 10.85
C ALA A 567 -19.67 -26.49 11.77
N GLU A 568 -19.99 -27.78 11.57
CA GLU A 568 -20.83 -28.60 12.46
C GLU A 568 -20.04 -29.80 13.01
N GLU A 569 -20.56 -30.44 14.05
CA GLU A 569 -19.93 -31.60 14.69
C GLU A 569 -19.81 -32.79 13.72
N THR A 570 -18.59 -33.32 13.58
CA THR A 570 -18.30 -34.53 12.81
C THR A 570 -17.39 -35.48 13.62
N PRO A 571 -17.34 -36.78 13.31
CA PRO A 571 -16.41 -37.67 14.00
C PRO A 571 -14.96 -37.30 13.67
N ALA A 572 -14.12 -37.07 14.69
CA ALA A 572 -12.66 -36.98 14.56
C ALA A 572 -12.07 -38.35 14.17
N THR A 573 -12.24 -38.72 12.89
CA THR A 573 -11.81 -39.99 12.29
C THR A 573 -11.03 -39.71 11.01
N VAL A 574 -9.91 -40.41 10.83
CA VAL A 574 -9.15 -40.44 9.57
C VAL A 574 -9.08 -41.86 9.08
N GLN A 575 -9.50 -42.10 7.84
CA GLN A 575 -9.31 -43.37 7.14
C GLN A 575 -8.25 -43.18 6.07
N TYR A 576 -7.29 -44.11 5.96
CA TYR A 576 -6.10 -43.95 5.13
C TYR A 576 -5.62 -45.27 4.50
N GLY A 577 -4.86 -45.17 3.41
CA GLY A 577 -4.32 -46.30 2.66
C GLY A 577 -3.32 -45.88 1.58
N THR A 578 -2.69 -46.85 0.91
CA THR A 578 -1.64 -46.60 -0.11
C THR A 578 -2.19 -46.65 -1.55
N SER A 579 -3.50 -46.46 -1.73
CA SER A 579 -4.16 -46.40 -3.04
C SER A 579 -5.47 -45.62 -2.93
N THR A 580 -5.74 -44.78 -3.93
CA THR A 580 -6.98 -44.00 -4.05
C THR A 580 -8.23 -44.88 -3.91
N GLY A 581 -9.20 -44.44 -3.10
CA GLY A 581 -10.44 -45.13 -2.77
C GLY A 581 -10.29 -46.37 -1.88
N VAL A 582 -9.08 -46.74 -1.43
CA VAL A 582 -8.82 -47.98 -0.69
C VAL A 582 -8.18 -47.70 0.68
N TYR A 583 -9.02 -47.27 1.62
CA TYR A 583 -8.62 -46.95 2.98
C TYR A 583 -8.53 -48.22 3.86
N GLY A 584 -7.39 -48.92 3.76
CA GLY A 584 -7.13 -50.15 4.52
C GLY A 584 -6.84 -49.96 6.02
N SER A 585 -6.87 -48.73 6.53
CA SER A 585 -6.60 -48.40 7.93
C SER A 585 -7.45 -47.20 8.39
N SER A 586 -7.67 -47.09 9.69
CA SER A 586 -8.47 -46.02 10.30
C SER A 586 -7.92 -45.68 11.68
N ALA A 587 -8.02 -44.41 12.07
CA ALA A 587 -7.73 -43.92 13.41
C ALA A 587 -8.79 -42.90 13.85
N THR A 588 -8.94 -42.74 15.16
CA THR A 588 -9.84 -41.77 15.79
C THR A 588 -9.04 -40.90 16.76
N GLY A 589 -9.45 -39.65 16.94
CA GLY A 589 -8.79 -38.71 17.84
C GLY A 589 -9.77 -37.80 18.55
N SER A 590 -9.42 -36.52 18.68
CA SER A 590 -10.12 -35.53 19.51
C SER A 590 -10.75 -34.42 18.68
N THR A 591 -11.82 -33.84 19.22
CA THR A 591 -12.46 -32.62 18.72
C THR A 591 -12.41 -31.55 19.81
N SER A 592 -12.14 -30.30 19.43
CA SER A 592 -12.09 -29.13 20.31
C SER A 592 -12.65 -27.90 19.60
N ARG A 593 -12.77 -26.77 20.32
CA ARG A 593 -13.03 -25.45 19.75
C ARG A 593 -12.45 -24.38 20.68
N TYR A 594 -12.18 -23.19 20.16
CA TYR A 594 -11.80 -22.04 20.98
C TYR A 594 -12.71 -20.84 20.73
N SER A 595 -12.78 -19.95 21.72
CA SER A 595 -13.51 -18.68 21.65
C SER A 595 -12.56 -17.53 21.95
N TYR A 596 -12.77 -16.42 21.23
CA TYR A 596 -11.96 -15.23 21.33
C TYR A 596 -12.85 -13.99 21.16
N LEU A 597 -13.06 -13.23 22.24
CA LEU A 597 -14.07 -12.17 22.30
C LEU A 597 -15.46 -12.68 21.87
N MET A 598 -15.93 -12.24 20.70
CA MET A 598 -17.20 -12.62 20.08
C MET A 598 -17.05 -13.71 19.01
N TYR A 599 -15.82 -14.06 18.62
CA TYR A 599 -15.51 -15.16 17.70
C TYR A 599 -15.53 -16.50 18.44
N THR A 600 -15.90 -17.56 17.73
CA THR A 600 -15.70 -18.96 18.15
C THR A 600 -15.39 -19.76 16.89
N SER A 601 -14.40 -20.64 16.96
CA SER A 601 -13.99 -21.47 15.83
C SER A 601 -15.07 -22.48 15.45
N GLY A 602 -14.94 -23.07 14.26
CA GLY A 602 -15.53 -24.37 14.01
C GLY A 602 -14.97 -25.46 14.95
N GLU A 603 -15.50 -26.66 14.83
CA GLU A 603 -14.95 -27.84 15.52
C GLU A 603 -13.60 -28.19 14.91
N ILE A 604 -12.53 -28.06 15.69
CA ILE A 604 -11.16 -28.42 15.32
C ILE A 604 -10.92 -29.88 15.70
N HIS A 605 -10.62 -30.70 14.72
CA HIS A 605 -10.38 -32.14 14.87
C HIS A 605 -8.90 -32.43 14.70
N GLU A 606 -8.40 -33.40 15.47
CA GLU A 606 -7.04 -33.88 15.38
C GLU A 606 -7.02 -35.41 15.47
N VAL A 607 -6.29 -36.06 14.56
CA VAL A 607 -6.11 -37.52 14.57
C VAL A 607 -4.66 -37.88 14.27
N VAL A 608 -4.04 -38.66 15.16
CA VAL A 608 -2.72 -39.25 14.92
C VAL A 608 -2.87 -40.58 14.20
N ILE A 609 -2.21 -40.71 13.04
CA ILE A 609 -2.18 -41.92 12.20
C ILE A 609 -0.79 -42.58 12.20
N GLY A 610 -0.77 -43.91 12.09
CA GLY A 610 0.44 -44.71 12.00
C GLY A 610 0.31 -46.12 12.61
N PRO A 611 1.36 -46.95 12.55
CA PRO A 611 2.66 -46.66 11.96
C PRO A 611 2.60 -46.51 10.43
N LEU A 612 3.30 -45.51 9.91
CA LEU A 612 3.40 -45.16 8.49
C LEU A 612 4.77 -45.58 7.95
N LYS A 613 4.82 -46.02 6.70
CA LYS A 613 6.09 -46.26 6.01
C LYS A 613 6.72 -44.92 5.59
N PRO A 614 8.06 -44.79 5.62
CA PRO A 614 8.76 -43.64 5.07
C PRO A 614 8.67 -43.59 3.54
N ASP A 615 8.94 -42.42 2.95
CA ASP A 615 8.98 -42.16 1.50
C ASP A 615 7.70 -42.58 0.72
N THR A 616 6.58 -42.75 1.43
CA THR A 616 5.38 -43.42 0.93
C THR A 616 4.22 -42.44 0.79
N VAL A 617 3.51 -42.50 -0.34
CA VAL A 617 2.26 -41.76 -0.57
C VAL A 617 1.10 -42.50 0.11
N TYR A 618 0.35 -41.76 0.92
CA TYR A 618 -0.88 -42.21 1.56
C TYR A 618 -2.05 -41.33 1.13
N TYR A 619 -3.13 -41.98 0.69
CA TYR A 619 -4.43 -41.38 0.43
C TYR A 619 -5.27 -41.45 1.70
N TYR A 620 -6.01 -40.39 2.02
CA TYR A 620 -6.81 -40.32 3.23
C TYR A 620 -8.09 -39.50 3.07
N ARG A 621 -9.08 -39.79 3.93
CA ARG A 621 -10.27 -38.97 4.15
C ARG A 621 -10.43 -38.70 5.65
N CYS A 622 -10.85 -37.49 5.99
CA CYS A 622 -11.10 -37.04 7.36
C CYS A 622 -12.59 -36.71 7.56
N GLY A 623 -13.11 -36.88 8.77
CA GLY A 623 -14.53 -36.64 9.08
C GLY A 623 -15.45 -37.76 8.58
N SER A 624 -16.42 -37.41 7.73
CA SER A 624 -17.49 -38.34 7.29
C SER A 624 -17.09 -39.25 6.10
N GLU A 625 -17.87 -40.31 5.87
CA GLU A 625 -17.62 -41.20 4.72
C GLU A 625 -17.89 -40.58 3.34
N LEU A 626 -18.43 -39.36 3.27
CA LEU A 626 -18.63 -38.60 2.03
C LEU A 626 -17.60 -37.47 1.85
N ALA A 627 -16.59 -37.39 2.73
CA ALA A 627 -15.53 -36.39 2.65
C ALA A 627 -14.60 -36.59 1.43
N GLN A 628 -13.96 -35.49 1.04
CA GLN A 628 -12.94 -35.43 -0.01
C GLN A 628 -11.75 -36.37 0.28
N GLU A 629 -11.21 -37.00 -0.77
CA GLU A 629 -9.92 -37.69 -0.69
C GLU A 629 -8.77 -36.68 -0.82
N TYR A 630 -7.85 -36.75 0.13
CA TYR A 630 -6.58 -36.03 0.14
C TYR A 630 -5.43 -37.04 0.00
N SER A 631 -4.21 -36.56 -0.27
CA SER A 631 -3.03 -37.42 -0.29
C SER A 631 -1.78 -36.70 0.21
N PHE A 632 -1.03 -37.34 1.10
CA PHE A 632 0.26 -36.85 1.59
C PHE A 632 1.39 -37.84 1.28
N LYS A 633 2.64 -37.37 1.39
CA LYS A 633 3.82 -38.23 1.31
C LYS A 633 4.67 -38.10 2.58
N THR A 634 4.96 -39.22 3.23
CA THR A 634 5.88 -39.25 4.38
C THR A 634 7.31 -38.86 3.99
N PRO A 635 8.08 -38.21 4.89
CA PRO A 635 9.51 -38.00 4.71
C PRO A 635 10.28 -39.31 4.51
N PRO A 636 11.50 -39.26 3.92
CA PRO A 636 12.40 -40.40 3.90
C PRO A 636 12.90 -40.73 5.31
N ALA A 637 13.23 -42.00 5.57
CA ALA A 637 13.79 -42.43 6.86
C ALA A 637 15.29 -42.11 7.03
N ASN A 638 15.96 -41.71 5.95
CA ASN A 638 17.40 -41.43 5.91
C ASN A 638 17.65 -40.26 4.95
N LEU A 639 18.80 -39.60 5.08
CA LEU A 639 19.27 -38.57 4.15
C LEU A 639 19.37 -39.12 2.70
N PRO A 640 19.11 -38.30 1.67
CA PRO A 640 18.84 -36.86 1.74
C PRO A 640 17.40 -36.52 2.17
N ILE A 641 17.23 -35.33 2.76
CA ILE A 641 15.90 -34.73 3.05
C ILE A 641 15.90 -33.25 2.64
N LYS A 642 14.76 -32.78 2.12
CA LYS A 642 14.54 -31.38 1.72
C LYS A 642 13.55 -30.69 2.65
N PHE A 643 13.97 -29.59 3.28
CA PHE A 643 13.08 -28.68 3.99
C PHE A 643 12.77 -27.46 3.12
N ALA A 644 11.50 -27.04 3.12
CA ALA A 644 11.14 -25.67 2.78
C ALA A 644 11.09 -24.86 4.10
N ILE A 645 11.62 -23.64 4.10
CA ILE A 645 11.69 -22.79 5.29
C ILE A 645 11.22 -21.38 4.93
N VAL A 646 10.29 -20.82 5.70
CA VAL A 646 9.74 -19.47 5.49
C VAL A 646 9.09 -18.98 6.79
N GLY A 647 9.49 -17.81 7.30
CA GLY A 647 8.79 -17.12 8.39
C GLY A 647 7.72 -16.16 7.87
N ASP A 648 6.89 -15.63 8.76
CA ASP A 648 6.24 -14.33 8.56
C ASP A 648 5.39 -14.28 7.27
N LEU A 649 4.65 -15.37 7.03
CA LEU A 649 3.88 -15.61 5.81
C LEU A 649 2.72 -14.62 5.66
N GLY A 650 1.88 -14.51 6.70
CA GLY A 650 0.58 -13.87 6.61
C GLY A 650 -0.28 -14.45 5.48
N GLN A 651 -1.07 -13.59 4.85
CA GLN A 651 -1.94 -13.98 3.74
C GLN A 651 -2.10 -12.82 2.76
N THR A 652 -1.16 -12.72 1.82
CA THR A 652 -1.20 -11.74 0.73
C THR A 652 -0.94 -12.39 -0.64
N GLY A 653 -1.09 -11.62 -1.72
CA GLY A 653 -0.63 -12.02 -3.05
C GLY A 653 0.88 -12.31 -3.13
N TRP A 654 1.68 -11.88 -2.16
CA TRP A 654 3.08 -12.32 -2.02
C TRP A 654 3.18 -13.67 -1.33
N THR A 655 2.47 -13.88 -0.22
CA THR A 655 2.36 -15.20 0.42
C THR A 655 1.96 -16.27 -0.59
N ASN A 656 0.98 -15.98 -1.45
CA ASN A 656 0.53 -16.89 -2.51
C ASN A 656 1.64 -17.20 -3.54
N SER A 657 2.47 -16.22 -3.93
CA SER A 657 3.65 -16.44 -4.76
C SER A 657 4.65 -17.37 -4.05
N THR A 658 5.03 -17.03 -2.81
CA THR A 658 5.95 -17.81 -1.99
C THR A 658 5.47 -19.26 -1.80
N LEU A 659 4.17 -19.46 -1.57
CA LEU A 659 3.55 -20.79 -1.45
C LEU A 659 3.57 -21.56 -2.78
N GLN A 660 3.33 -20.91 -3.92
CA GLN A 660 3.46 -21.53 -5.24
C GLN A 660 4.91 -21.92 -5.57
N HIS A 661 5.88 -21.10 -5.16
CA HIS A 661 7.32 -21.38 -5.31
C HIS A 661 7.74 -22.58 -4.46
N ILE A 662 7.28 -22.64 -3.21
CA ILE A 662 7.47 -23.79 -2.33
C ILE A 662 6.78 -25.04 -2.88
N ALA A 663 5.60 -24.92 -3.51
CA ALA A 663 4.94 -26.04 -4.18
C ALA A 663 5.81 -26.66 -5.29
N GLY A 664 6.57 -25.84 -6.01
CA GLY A 664 7.53 -26.29 -7.04
C GLY A 664 8.80 -26.95 -6.51
N SER A 665 9.19 -26.70 -5.25
CA SER A 665 10.47 -27.16 -4.67
C SER A 665 10.58 -28.67 -4.45
N ASN A 666 9.46 -29.40 -4.42
CA ASN A 666 9.40 -30.82 -4.02
C ASN A 666 10.06 -31.11 -2.65
N TYR A 667 9.86 -30.20 -1.69
CA TYR A 667 10.24 -30.38 -0.28
C TYR A 667 9.51 -31.56 0.39
N ASP A 668 10.08 -32.07 1.48
CA ASP A 668 9.51 -33.16 2.31
C ASP A 668 8.89 -32.67 3.63
N VAL A 669 9.41 -31.59 4.24
CA VAL A 669 8.90 -30.97 5.48
C VAL A 669 8.95 -29.45 5.36
N MET A 670 7.90 -28.74 5.78
CA MET A 670 7.88 -27.28 5.90
C MET A 670 8.24 -26.86 7.33
N LEU A 671 9.12 -25.87 7.50
CA LEU A 671 9.46 -25.26 8.79
C LEU A 671 9.09 -23.77 8.78
N LEU A 672 8.39 -23.29 9.82
CA LEU A 672 7.86 -21.93 9.89
C LEU A 672 8.21 -21.27 11.25
N PRO A 673 9.20 -20.35 11.29
CA PRO A 673 9.67 -19.67 12.51
C PRO A 673 8.73 -18.57 13.05
N GLY A 674 7.42 -18.81 13.13
CA GLY A 674 6.45 -17.86 13.69
C GLY A 674 5.85 -16.85 12.71
N ASP A 675 4.89 -16.07 13.21
CA ASP A 675 4.06 -15.11 12.47
C ASP A 675 3.34 -15.75 11.27
N LEU A 676 2.35 -16.59 11.59
CA LEU A 676 1.65 -17.41 10.62
C LEU A 676 0.63 -16.57 9.82
N SER A 677 -0.40 -16.07 10.51
CA SER A 677 -1.62 -15.58 9.86
C SER A 677 -1.74 -14.05 9.79
N TYR A 678 -1.09 -13.33 10.71
CA TYR A 678 -1.34 -11.90 10.98
C TYR A 678 -2.83 -11.61 11.24
N ALA A 679 -3.50 -12.49 11.98
CA ALA A 679 -4.88 -12.30 12.41
C ALA A 679 -5.01 -11.30 13.57
N ASP A 680 -4.01 -11.28 14.46
CA ASP A 680 -3.81 -10.40 15.63
C ASP A 680 -4.95 -10.40 16.65
N LEU A 681 -6.07 -9.80 16.27
CA LEU A 681 -7.30 -9.66 17.06
C LEU A 681 -8.55 -10.01 16.22
N TYR A 682 -8.43 -10.08 14.89
CA TYR A 682 -9.50 -10.38 13.93
C TYR A 682 -9.42 -11.82 13.43
N GLN A 683 -9.91 -12.71 14.28
CA GLN A 683 -9.84 -14.17 14.15
C GLN A 683 -10.28 -14.82 12.83
N PRO A 684 -11.24 -14.29 12.03
CA PRO A 684 -11.56 -14.87 10.72
C PRO A 684 -10.36 -14.95 9.75
N LEU A 685 -9.30 -14.16 9.97
CA LEU A 685 -8.07 -14.26 9.19
C LEU A 685 -7.30 -15.56 9.46
N TRP A 686 -7.45 -16.20 10.64
CA TRP A 686 -6.93 -17.55 10.84
C TRP A 686 -7.66 -18.60 9.99
N ASP A 687 -8.96 -18.43 9.77
CA ASP A 687 -9.74 -19.34 8.92
C ASP A 687 -9.36 -19.19 7.45
N SER A 688 -9.23 -17.94 7.00
CA SER A 688 -8.71 -17.59 5.66
C SER A 688 -7.29 -18.13 5.45
N PHE A 689 -6.38 -17.93 6.40
CA PHE A 689 -5.01 -18.44 6.35
C PHE A 689 -4.98 -19.98 6.27
N GLY A 690 -5.78 -20.66 7.11
CA GLY A 690 -5.91 -22.11 7.07
C GLY A 690 -6.37 -22.64 5.70
N GLN A 691 -7.31 -21.94 5.04
CA GLN A 691 -7.78 -22.27 3.69
C GLN A 691 -6.72 -21.96 2.61
N LEU A 692 -5.94 -20.88 2.78
CA LEU A 692 -4.83 -20.51 1.89
C LEU A 692 -3.71 -21.56 1.89
N VAL A 693 -3.38 -22.13 3.06
CA VAL A 693 -2.27 -23.10 3.19
C VAL A 693 -2.68 -24.57 3.01
N GLU A 694 -3.96 -24.94 3.14
CA GLU A 694 -4.46 -26.32 2.95
C GLU A 694 -3.92 -27.01 1.68
N PRO A 695 -3.84 -26.36 0.49
CA PRO A 695 -3.33 -26.99 -0.73
C PRO A 695 -1.88 -27.50 -0.65
N LEU A 696 -1.13 -27.11 0.39
CA LEU A 696 0.23 -27.57 0.70
C LEU A 696 0.27 -28.37 2.01
N ALA A 697 -0.38 -27.85 3.06
CA ALA A 697 -0.37 -28.42 4.40
C ALA A 697 -1.08 -29.78 4.48
N SER A 698 -2.04 -30.05 3.59
CA SER A 698 -2.69 -31.37 3.45
C SER A 698 -1.81 -32.44 2.79
N LYS A 699 -0.65 -32.08 2.24
CA LYS A 699 0.21 -32.95 1.39
C LYS A 699 1.59 -33.26 2.00
N ARG A 700 2.13 -32.35 2.82
CA ARG A 700 3.43 -32.47 3.50
C ARG A 700 3.29 -31.96 4.94
N PRO A 701 4.06 -32.51 5.90
CA PRO A 701 4.05 -32.00 7.27
C PRO A 701 4.57 -30.55 7.34
N TRP A 702 3.89 -29.73 8.14
CA TRP A 702 4.29 -28.38 8.53
C TRP A 702 4.61 -28.37 10.03
N MET A 703 5.76 -27.81 10.37
CA MET A 703 6.27 -27.69 11.73
C MET A 703 6.44 -26.19 12.04
N VAL A 704 5.61 -25.66 12.94
CA VAL A 704 5.48 -24.22 13.19
C VAL A 704 5.89 -23.88 14.63
N THR A 705 6.35 -22.66 14.87
CA THR A 705 6.39 -22.06 16.22
C THR A 705 5.56 -20.77 16.22
N GLN A 706 5.46 -20.09 17.36
CA GLN A 706 4.83 -18.78 17.49
C GLN A 706 5.77 -17.64 17.05
N GLY A 707 5.20 -16.52 16.61
CA GLY A 707 5.81 -15.19 16.59
C GLY A 707 5.07 -14.22 17.52
N ASN A 708 5.24 -12.91 17.32
CA ASN A 708 4.54 -11.90 18.11
C ASN A 708 3.07 -11.73 17.68
N HIS A 709 2.75 -11.95 16.40
CA HIS A 709 1.38 -11.85 15.93
C HIS A 709 0.50 -13.01 16.47
N GLU A 710 1.09 -14.13 16.90
CA GLU A 710 0.38 -15.18 17.64
C GLU A 710 0.09 -14.85 19.12
N ILE A 711 0.60 -13.73 19.70
CA ILE A 711 0.38 -13.42 21.12
C ILE A 711 -1.11 -13.17 21.40
N GLU A 712 -1.78 -12.39 20.55
CA GLU A 712 -3.24 -12.11 20.55
C GLU A 712 -3.86 -11.71 21.93
N LYS A 713 -3.08 -11.15 22.85
CA LYS A 713 -3.50 -10.96 24.26
C LYS A 713 -4.21 -9.62 24.49
N LEU A 714 -5.44 -9.67 25.03
CA LEU A 714 -6.19 -8.51 25.48
C LEU A 714 -6.39 -8.55 27.01
N PRO A 715 -5.57 -7.86 27.83
CA PRO A 715 -5.38 -8.14 29.25
C PRO A 715 -6.61 -8.27 30.18
N LEU A 716 -7.78 -7.74 29.81
CA LEU A 716 -9.05 -7.96 30.54
C LEU A 716 -10.14 -8.72 29.77
N LEU A 717 -10.11 -8.68 28.44
CA LEU A 717 -11.17 -9.28 27.61
C LEU A 717 -10.81 -10.70 27.13
N HIS A 718 -9.51 -10.93 26.94
CA HIS A 718 -8.93 -12.22 26.62
C HIS A 718 -7.48 -12.28 27.15
N PRO A 719 -7.27 -12.68 28.42
CA PRO A 719 -5.97 -12.57 29.10
C PRO A 719 -4.97 -13.69 28.74
N SER A 720 -5.34 -14.63 27.86
CA SER A 720 -4.60 -15.87 27.59
C SER A 720 -3.92 -15.82 26.23
N SER A 721 -2.61 -15.57 26.21
CA SER A 721 -1.82 -15.52 24.98
C SER A 721 -1.90 -16.81 24.15
N PHE A 722 -1.62 -16.72 22.85
CA PHE A 722 -1.44 -17.88 21.95
C PHE A 722 -2.63 -18.84 21.85
N SER A 723 -3.84 -18.43 22.23
CA SER A 723 -4.98 -19.34 22.29
C SER A 723 -5.36 -19.89 20.91
N SER A 724 -5.26 -19.06 19.86
CA SER A 724 -5.57 -19.47 18.49
C SER A 724 -4.48 -20.38 17.91
N TYR A 725 -3.21 -20.02 18.09
CA TYR A 725 -2.06 -20.87 17.76
C TYR A 725 -2.17 -22.25 18.44
N ASN A 726 -2.33 -22.29 19.77
CA ASN A 726 -2.40 -23.54 20.54
C ASN A 726 -3.66 -24.38 20.26
N SER A 727 -4.74 -23.78 19.76
CA SER A 727 -5.96 -24.52 19.38
C SER A 727 -5.93 -25.02 17.94
N ARG A 728 -5.12 -24.42 17.07
CA ARG A 728 -5.07 -24.73 15.63
C ARG A 728 -3.86 -25.58 15.25
N TRP A 729 -2.70 -25.31 15.83
CA TRP A 729 -1.41 -25.88 15.44
C TRP A 729 -0.78 -26.67 16.60
N HIS A 730 -1.28 -27.90 16.79
CA HIS A 730 -0.81 -28.81 17.84
C HIS A 730 0.44 -29.59 17.37
N MET A 731 1.59 -29.13 17.83
CA MET A 731 2.92 -29.65 17.53
C MET A 731 3.33 -30.78 18.50
N PRO A 732 4.39 -31.58 18.23
CA PRO A 732 4.73 -32.76 19.04
C PRO A 732 5.47 -32.42 20.35
N PHE A 733 4.92 -31.51 21.15
CA PHE A 733 5.60 -31.03 22.36
C PHE A 733 5.69 -32.11 23.44
N GLU A 734 4.66 -32.94 23.64
CA GLU A 734 4.72 -34.04 24.62
C GLU A 734 5.68 -35.15 24.20
N ASP A 735 5.78 -35.49 22.90
CA ASP A 735 6.76 -36.45 22.38
C ASP A 735 8.20 -35.96 22.61
N SER A 736 8.44 -34.64 22.53
CA SER A 736 9.71 -34.00 22.87
C SER A 736 9.97 -33.85 24.39
N ALA A 737 9.02 -34.29 25.23
CA ALA A 737 8.98 -34.07 26.67
C ALA A 737 9.06 -32.59 27.11
N SER A 738 8.53 -31.69 26.29
CA SER A 738 8.21 -30.30 26.64
C SER A 738 6.88 -30.23 27.40
N ASP A 739 6.68 -29.20 28.22
CA ASP A 739 5.42 -28.86 28.89
C ASP A 739 4.61 -27.78 28.15
N SER A 740 5.04 -27.34 26.96
CA SER A 740 4.39 -26.27 26.20
C SER A 740 4.48 -26.43 24.68
N ASN A 741 3.35 -26.26 23.99
CA ASN A 741 3.25 -26.21 22.52
C ASN A 741 4.00 -25.01 21.87
N LEU A 742 4.56 -24.10 22.68
CA LEU A 742 5.36 -22.96 22.23
C LEU A 742 6.86 -23.30 22.01
N TYR A 743 7.33 -24.48 22.47
CA TYR A 743 8.70 -24.96 22.21
C TYR A 743 8.75 -26.50 22.28
N TYR A 744 9.41 -27.12 21.30
CA TYR A 744 9.46 -28.58 21.15
C TYR A 744 10.59 -28.99 20.21
N SER A 745 10.89 -30.29 20.16
CA SER A 745 11.87 -30.88 19.23
C SER A 745 11.30 -32.07 18.48
N PHE A 746 11.92 -32.42 17.35
CA PHE A 746 11.63 -33.65 16.62
C PHE A 746 12.85 -34.11 15.80
N GLU A 747 12.95 -35.41 15.57
CA GLU A 747 13.95 -35.98 14.67
C GLU A 747 13.30 -36.44 13.36
N VAL A 748 13.91 -36.13 12.22
CA VAL A 748 13.50 -36.62 10.90
C VAL A 748 14.71 -36.88 10.00
N ALA A 749 14.75 -38.06 9.36
CA ALA A 749 15.77 -38.48 8.38
C ALA A 749 17.27 -38.39 8.79
N GLY A 750 17.60 -38.14 10.07
CA GLY A 750 18.98 -37.86 10.53
C GLY A 750 19.27 -36.39 10.84
N VAL A 751 18.22 -35.58 11.01
CA VAL A 751 18.25 -34.20 11.50
C VAL A 751 17.46 -34.12 12.80
N HIS A 752 18.03 -33.55 13.87
CA HIS A 752 17.29 -33.11 15.06
C HIS A 752 16.94 -31.63 14.89
N VAL A 753 15.67 -31.30 15.00
CA VAL A 753 15.14 -29.94 14.84
C VAL A 753 14.55 -29.48 16.16
N VAL A 754 14.96 -28.31 16.63
CA VAL A 754 14.47 -27.66 17.86
C VAL A 754 13.71 -26.40 17.47
N MET A 755 12.47 -26.28 17.93
CA MET A 755 11.61 -25.12 17.75
C MET A 755 11.50 -24.41 19.10
N LEU A 756 11.91 -23.14 19.16
CA LEU A 756 11.89 -22.33 20.38
C LEU A 756 10.79 -21.26 20.33
N GLY A 757 10.35 -20.83 21.51
CA GLY A 757 9.36 -19.78 21.70
C GLY A 757 10.03 -18.49 22.20
N SER A 758 10.10 -17.48 21.33
CA SER A 758 10.69 -16.17 21.66
C SER A 758 9.84 -15.35 22.65
N TYR A 759 8.51 -15.51 22.68
CA TYR A 759 7.59 -14.73 23.53
C TYR A 759 7.03 -15.56 24.71
N THR A 760 7.82 -16.51 25.21
CA THR A 760 7.58 -17.23 26.46
C THR A 760 8.88 -17.33 27.25
N ASP A 761 8.79 -17.53 28.57
CA ASP A 761 9.93 -17.46 29.49
C ASP A 761 11.14 -18.28 28.98
N PHE A 762 12.28 -17.61 28.79
CA PHE A 762 13.51 -18.18 28.22
C PHE A 762 14.75 -17.99 29.11
N ASP A 763 14.58 -17.39 30.29
CA ASP A 763 15.69 -17.18 31.23
C ASP A 763 16.21 -18.53 31.78
N THR A 764 17.38 -18.54 32.41
CA THR A 764 18.00 -19.76 32.97
C THR A 764 17.14 -20.49 34.03
N GLY A 765 16.17 -19.79 34.63
CA GLY A 765 15.19 -20.31 35.57
C GLY A 765 13.87 -20.76 34.95
N SER A 766 13.63 -20.55 33.65
CA SER A 766 12.41 -20.94 32.93
C SER A 766 12.21 -22.47 32.82
N ALA A 767 11.06 -22.88 32.28
CA ALA A 767 10.83 -24.26 31.85
C ALA A 767 11.55 -24.53 30.50
N GLN A 768 11.38 -23.63 29.53
CA GLN A 768 11.99 -23.71 28.19
C GLN A 768 13.51 -23.93 28.24
N TYR A 769 14.25 -23.15 29.03
CA TYR A 769 15.71 -23.28 29.14
C TYR A 769 16.14 -24.66 29.64
N LYS A 770 15.45 -25.19 30.67
CA LYS A 770 15.76 -26.51 31.26
C LYS A 770 15.36 -27.65 30.35
N TRP A 771 14.24 -27.51 29.65
CA TRP A 771 13.85 -28.44 28.59
C TRP A 771 14.89 -28.46 27.48
N LEU A 772 15.35 -27.29 27.00
CA LEU A 772 16.37 -27.17 25.96
C LEU A 772 17.72 -27.78 26.37
N GLU A 773 18.20 -27.51 27.59
CA GLU A 773 19.40 -28.15 28.13
C GLU A 773 19.26 -29.68 28.21
N ALA A 774 18.09 -30.17 28.61
CA ALA A 774 17.78 -31.60 28.69
C ALA A 774 17.48 -32.26 27.34
N ASP A 775 17.06 -31.52 26.32
CA ASP A 775 16.85 -31.98 24.94
C ASP A 775 18.20 -32.14 24.23
N LEU A 776 18.99 -31.06 24.18
CA LEU A 776 20.34 -31.04 23.60
C LEU A 776 21.26 -32.09 24.24
N GLY A 777 21.11 -32.33 25.56
CA GLY A 777 21.83 -33.37 26.28
C GLY A 777 21.48 -34.82 25.90
N LYS A 778 20.42 -35.07 25.13
CA LYS A 778 20.03 -36.39 24.61
C LYS A 778 20.48 -36.63 23.16
N VAL A 779 20.76 -35.58 22.39
CA VAL A 779 20.97 -35.65 20.94
C VAL A 779 22.17 -36.55 20.60
N ASN A 780 21.91 -37.70 20.01
CA ASN A 780 22.96 -38.60 19.54
C ASN A 780 23.40 -38.24 18.13
N ARG A 781 24.51 -37.51 17.99
CA ARG A 781 25.04 -37.06 16.69
C ARG A 781 25.51 -38.19 15.75
N GLU A 782 25.54 -39.46 16.17
CA GLU A 782 25.68 -40.61 15.24
C GLU A 782 24.35 -40.95 14.52
N ARG A 783 23.21 -40.66 15.16
CA ARG A 783 21.84 -40.87 14.63
C ARG A 783 21.30 -39.60 13.97
N THR A 784 21.50 -38.45 14.62
CA THR A 784 21.14 -37.12 14.14
C THR A 784 22.39 -36.24 13.99
N PRO A 785 23.23 -36.50 12.96
CA PRO A 785 24.43 -35.70 12.70
C PRO A 785 24.16 -34.21 12.52
N TRP A 786 22.98 -33.85 11.99
CA TRP A 786 22.56 -32.46 11.84
C TRP A 786 21.68 -32.00 13.01
N LEU A 787 21.99 -30.81 13.54
CA LEU A 787 21.24 -30.14 14.60
C LEU A 787 20.83 -28.74 14.12
N VAL A 788 19.52 -28.53 13.98
CA VAL A 788 18.89 -27.30 13.47
C VAL A 788 18.05 -26.67 14.58
N VAL A 789 18.08 -25.34 14.69
CA VAL A 789 17.22 -24.60 15.63
C VAL A 789 16.40 -23.54 14.90
N LEU A 790 15.17 -23.31 15.33
CA LEU A 790 14.31 -22.22 14.89
C LEU A 790 13.89 -21.37 16.08
N ILE A 791 14.02 -20.05 15.91
CA ILE A 791 13.57 -18.98 16.81
C ILE A 791 12.66 -18.04 15.99
N HIS A 792 11.87 -17.18 16.61
CA HIS A 792 11.23 -16.10 15.85
C HIS A 792 12.15 -14.87 15.79
N ALA A 793 12.40 -14.24 16.93
CA ALA A 793 13.21 -13.02 17.02
C ALA A 793 14.72 -13.29 16.76
N PRO A 794 15.34 -12.69 15.72
CA PRO A 794 16.72 -13.01 15.34
C PRO A 794 17.78 -12.45 16.30
N TRP A 795 18.54 -13.35 16.93
CA TRP A 795 19.69 -13.03 17.80
C TRP A 795 20.85 -12.31 17.09
N TYR A 796 20.88 -12.37 15.76
CA TYR A 796 21.83 -11.67 14.90
C TYR A 796 21.02 -11.02 13.77
N ASN A 797 21.13 -9.71 13.68
CA ASN A 797 20.32 -8.85 12.82
C ASN A 797 21.17 -7.59 12.51
N SER A 798 21.35 -7.24 11.24
CA SER A 798 21.90 -5.95 10.82
C SER A 798 20.87 -5.06 10.13
N ASN A 799 19.62 -5.50 10.01
CA ASN A 799 18.49 -4.63 9.70
C ASN A 799 18.25 -3.64 10.85
N THR A 800 17.71 -2.46 10.57
CA THR A 800 17.37 -1.46 11.59
C THR A 800 16.04 -1.73 12.27
N ALA A 801 15.15 -2.52 11.64
CA ALA A 801 13.96 -3.07 12.30
C ALA A 801 14.38 -4.06 13.41
N HIS A 802 13.59 -4.10 14.50
CA HIS A 802 13.74 -5.04 15.62
C HIS A 802 15.11 -5.03 16.32
N GLN A 803 15.82 -3.90 16.26
CA GLN A 803 17.09 -3.70 16.98
C GLN A 803 16.87 -3.47 18.48
N GLY A 804 17.57 -4.25 19.30
CA GLY A 804 17.60 -4.08 20.76
C GLY A 804 16.42 -4.68 21.53
N GLU A 805 15.54 -5.43 20.87
CA GLU A 805 14.38 -6.07 21.51
C GLU A 805 14.78 -7.15 22.53
N HIS A 806 13.99 -7.29 23.59
CA HIS A 806 14.27 -8.18 24.73
C HIS A 806 14.35 -9.65 24.29
N GLU A 807 13.44 -10.07 23.41
CA GLU A 807 13.30 -11.41 22.87
C GLU A 807 14.41 -11.79 21.88
N ALA A 808 15.13 -10.81 21.34
CA ALA A 808 16.35 -11.02 20.56
C ALA A 808 17.62 -10.95 21.45
N VAL A 809 17.73 -9.93 22.31
CA VAL A 809 18.95 -9.62 23.07
C VAL A 809 19.12 -10.49 24.31
N ASP A 810 18.10 -10.58 25.17
CA ASP A 810 18.17 -11.33 26.43
C ASP A 810 17.97 -12.83 26.21
N MET A 811 17.18 -13.27 25.22
CA MET A 811 17.06 -14.68 24.83
C MET A 811 18.41 -15.25 24.36
N LYS A 812 19.09 -14.52 23.46
CA LYS A 812 20.47 -14.83 23.04
C LYS A 812 21.42 -14.95 24.22
N LYS A 813 21.44 -13.94 25.08
CA LYS A 813 22.30 -13.84 26.26
C LYS A 813 22.05 -14.98 27.26
N ALA A 814 20.85 -15.55 27.30
CA ALA A 814 20.56 -16.78 28.02
C ALA A 814 21.02 -18.05 27.27
N MET A 815 20.60 -18.24 26.01
CA MET A 815 20.62 -19.54 25.33
C MET A 815 21.75 -19.75 24.30
N GLU A 816 22.46 -18.71 23.85
CA GLU A 816 23.54 -18.83 22.84
C GLU A 816 24.66 -19.80 23.29
N GLY A 817 24.95 -19.82 24.59
CA GLY A 817 25.90 -20.77 25.19
C GLY A 817 25.48 -22.23 25.09
N LEU A 818 24.18 -22.54 25.20
CA LEU A 818 23.65 -23.90 25.01
C LEU A 818 23.77 -24.33 23.55
N LEU A 819 23.34 -23.48 22.61
CA LEU A 819 23.37 -23.80 21.18
C LEU A 819 24.80 -23.99 20.65
N TYR A 820 25.73 -23.15 21.12
CA TYR A 820 27.16 -23.29 20.85
C TYR A 820 27.75 -24.57 21.45
N GLY A 821 27.45 -24.86 22.73
CA GLY A 821 27.93 -26.06 23.43
C GLY A 821 27.44 -27.37 22.78
N ALA A 822 26.20 -27.39 22.31
CA ALA A 822 25.59 -28.51 21.59
C ALA A 822 26.01 -28.62 20.11
N ARG A 823 26.76 -27.63 19.59
CA ARG A 823 27.19 -27.53 18.18
C ARG A 823 26.01 -27.54 17.22
N VAL A 824 25.07 -26.61 17.42
CA VAL A 824 24.00 -26.33 16.45
C VAL A 824 24.63 -25.94 15.12
N ASP A 825 24.23 -26.59 14.03
CA ASP A 825 24.83 -26.36 12.72
C ASP A 825 24.33 -25.05 12.10
N VAL A 826 23.03 -24.78 12.22
CA VAL A 826 22.32 -23.62 11.67
C VAL A 826 21.13 -23.23 12.54
N VAL A 827 20.87 -21.94 12.66
CA VAL A 827 19.71 -21.33 13.32
C VAL A 827 18.93 -20.52 12.28
N PHE A 828 17.63 -20.80 12.13
CA PHE A 828 16.71 -19.98 11.32
C PHE A 828 15.86 -19.07 12.21
N ALA A 829 15.57 -17.86 11.73
CA ALA A 829 14.77 -16.84 12.41
C ALA A 829 13.75 -16.20 11.46
N GLY A 830 12.66 -15.66 12.00
CA GLY A 830 11.68 -14.85 11.27
C GLY A 830 11.78 -13.37 11.66
N HIS A 831 10.63 -12.75 11.92
CA HIS A 831 10.40 -11.44 12.57
C HIS A 831 10.82 -10.21 11.78
N VAL A 832 12.11 -10.16 11.40
CA VAL A 832 12.62 -9.11 10.53
C VAL A 832 12.18 -9.46 9.11
N HIS A 833 11.33 -8.62 8.52
CA HIS A 833 10.80 -8.81 7.17
C HIS A 833 11.84 -8.54 6.08
N ALA A 834 12.93 -9.29 6.07
CA ALA A 834 13.96 -9.28 5.04
C ALA A 834 14.86 -10.52 5.20
N TYR A 835 15.55 -10.88 4.12
CA TYR A 835 16.53 -11.97 4.17
C TYR A 835 17.89 -11.48 4.69
N GLU A 836 18.50 -12.22 5.61
CA GLU A 836 19.89 -12.00 6.01
C GLU A 836 20.58 -13.30 6.45
N ARG A 837 21.74 -13.61 5.87
CA ARG A 837 22.60 -14.73 6.29
C ARG A 837 23.93 -14.24 6.82
N PHE A 838 24.25 -14.71 8.02
CA PHE A 838 25.52 -14.49 8.69
C PHE A 838 26.56 -15.56 8.29
N THR A 839 27.80 -15.35 8.72
CA THR A 839 28.82 -16.41 8.78
C THR A 839 28.52 -17.39 9.94
N ARG A 840 29.48 -18.26 10.32
CA ARG A 840 29.40 -18.94 11.62
C ARG A 840 29.75 -17.96 12.73
N VAL A 841 28.85 -17.71 13.68
CA VAL A 841 28.98 -16.63 14.69
C VAL A 841 28.82 -17.17 16.11
N TYR A 842 29.56 -16.58 17.05
CA TYR A 842 29.37 -16.75 18.50
C TYR A 842 29.89 -15.51 19.25
N ASP A 843 29.21 -15.08 20.32
CA ASP A 843 29.65 -13.94 21.17
C ASP A 843 29.93 -12.67 20.34
N GLY A 844 29.06 -12.36 19.37
CA GLY A 844 29.20 -11.18 18.51
C GLY A 844 30.29 -11.26 17.43
N LYS A 845 30.96 -12.41 17.26
CA LYS A 845 32.18 -12.55 16.46
C LYS A 845 32.12 -13.76 15.53
N ALA A 846 32.78 -13.67 14.38
CA ALA A 846 32.97 -14.82 13.50
C ALA A 846 33.76 -15.92 14.22
N ASN A 847 33.21 -17.13 14.27
CA ASN A 847 33.75 -18.28 14.98
C ASN A 847 33.47 -19.55 14.17
N ALA A 848 34.51 -20.29 13.78
CA ALA A 848 34.39 -21.49 12.93
C ALA A 848 33.50 -22.61 13.53
N CYS A 849 33.27 -22.61 14.84
CA CYS A 849 32.44 -23.59 15.54
C CYS A 849 31.09 -23.02 16.03
N GLY A 850 30.76 -21.77 15.68
CA GLY A 850 29.44 -21.21 15.93
C GLY A 850 28.39 -21.70 14.93
N PRO A 851 27.08 -21.64 15.25
CA PRO A 851 26.03 -21.84 14.26
C PRO A 851 26.12 -20.80 13.13
N VAL A 852 25.63 -21.15 11.94
CA VAL A 852 25.24 -20.15 10.93
C VAL A 852 23.88 -19.60 11.33
N HIS A 853 23.71 -18.28 11.38
CA HIS A 853 22.40 -17.65 11.56
C HIS A 853 21.82 -17.21 10.21
N ILE A 854 20.55 -17.49 9.99
CA ILE A 854 19.77 -17.08 8.81
C ILE A 854 18.44 -16.49 9.28
N THR A 855 18.21 -15.23 8.95
CA THR A 855 16.94 -14.54 9.10
C THR A 855 16.16 -14.64 7.79
N ILE A 856 14.90 -15.06 7.88
CA ILE A 856 14.03 -15.38 6.74
C ILE A 856 12.55 -15.03 7.07
N GLY A 857 12.33 -13.83 7.60
CA GLY A 857 10.99 -13.27 7.87
C GLY A 857 10.32 -12.66 6.62
N ASP A 858 10.77 -13.04 5.44
CA ASP A 858 10.38 -12.48 4.15
C ASP A 858 9.29 -13.29 3.43
N GLY A 859 8.42 -14.00 4.17
CA GLY A 859 7.44 -14.93 3.59
C GLY A 859 6.31 -14.29 2.78
N GLY A 860 5.99 -13.01 2.99
CA GLY A 860 5.01 -12.28 2.18
C GLY A 860 3.94 -11.49 2.92
N ASN A 861 4.04 -11.25 4.23
CA ASN A 861 2.98 -10.61 4.99
C ASN A 861 2.63 -9.16 4.58
N HIS A 862 1.58 -8.61 5.19
CA HIS A 862 1.04 -7.31 4.81
C HIS A 862 1.88 -6.10 5.28
N ASN A 863 2.78 -6.25 6.25
CA ASN A 863 3.58 -5.13 6.77
C ASN A 863 4.66 -4.65 5.79
N GLY A 864 5.02 -5.47 4.79
CA GLY A 864 6.06 -5.12 3.81
C GLY A 864 7.46 -5.53 4.28
N LEU A 865 8.48 -5.28 3.46
CA LEU A 865 9.86 -5.65 3.82
C LEU A 865 10.62 -4.49 4.46
N ALA A 866 11.41 -4.81 5.48
CA ALA A 866 12.31 -3.89 6.16
C ALA A 866 13.55 -3.60 5.29
N SER A 867 13.56 -2.48 4.56
CA SER A 867 14.62 -2.19 3.58
C SER A 867 15.94 -1.67 4.16
N LYS A 868 15.94 -1.17 5.40
CA LYS A 868 17.05 -0.33 5.92
C LYS A 868 17.98 -1.11 6.85
N TYR A 869 19.21 -1.33 6.39
CA TYR A 869 20.27 -2.04 7.14
C TYR A 869 21.36 -1.09 7.67
N MET A 870 22.13 -1.56 8.65
CA MET A 870 23.34 -0.91 9.17
C MET A 870 24.39 -0.75 8.06
N ASP A 871 24.94 0.45 7.94
CA ASP A 871 26.07 0.77 7.06
C ASP A 871 27.25 1.32 7.88
N PRO A 872 28.50 0.81 7.71
CA PRO A 872 28.89 -0.30 6.85
C PRO A 872 28.28 -1.64 7.29
N GLN A 873 28.18 -2.59 6.35
CA GLN A 873 27.78 -3.96 6.63
C GLN A 873 28.71 -4.58 7.70
N PRO A 874 28.17 -5.14 8.81
CA PRO A 874 29.00 -5.79 9.82
C PRO A 874 29.72 -7.02 9.26
N ASP A 875 31.00 -7.23 9.59
CA ASP A 875 31.85 -8.33 9.08
C ASP A 875 31.27 -9.75 9.26
N ILE A 876 30.31 -9.91 10.17
CA ILE A 876 29.62 -11.19 10.42
C ILE A 876 28.42 -11.43 9.50
N SER A 877 27.86 -10.39 8.88
CA SER A 877 26.79 -10.48 7.88
C SER A 877 27.40 -10.73 6.51
N VAL A 878 26.97 -11.80 5.82
CA VAL A 878 27.59 -12.26 4.57
C VAL A 878 26.71 -11.95 3.35
N PHE A 879 25.40 -12.07 3.49
CA PHE A 879 24.41 -11.72 2.47
C PHE A 879 23.18 -11.12 3.15
N ARG A 880 22.58 -10.07 2.58
CA ARG A 880 21.36 -9.44 3.09
C ARG A 880 20.60 -8.75 1.95
N GLU A 881 19.29 -8.97 1.87
CA GLU A 881 18.43 -8.46 0.79
C GLU A 881 16.97 -8.29 1.27
N ALA A 882 16.34 -7.18 0.91
CA ALA A 882 14.94 -6.88 1.27
C ALA A 882 13.96 -7.24 0.14
N SER A 883 13.91 -8.54 -0.19
CA SER A 883 12.94 -9.16 -1.12
C SER A 883 12.10 -10.18 -0.37
N PHE A 884 10.86 -10.43 -0.83
CA PHE A 884 10.09 -11.59 -0.36
C PHE A 884 10.67 -12.88 -0.96
N GLY A 885 10.55 -14.02 -0.27
CA GLY A 885 11.19 -15.27 -0.70
C GLY A 885 10.95 -16.49 0.20
N HIS A 886 11.65 -17.57 -0.12
CA HIS A 886 11.67 -18.80 0.67
C HIS A 886 13.02 -19.52 0.66
N GLY A 887 13.22 -20.34 1.67
CA GLY A 887 14.40 -21.16 1.87
C GLY A 887 14.21 -22.59 1.38
N GLN A 888 15.24 -23.14 0.76
CA GLN A 888 15.39 -24.56 0.49
C GLN A 888 16.65 -25.08 1.20
N PHE A 889 16.45 -25.96 2.19
CA PHE A 889 17.53 -26.59 2.94
C PHE A 889 17.56 -28.09 2.65
N GLU A 890 18.52 -28.53 1.85
CA GLU A 890 18.70 -29.94 1.50
C GLU A 890 19.85 -30.54 2.29
N VAL A 891 19.54 -31.38 3.26
CA VAL A 891 20.55 -32.12 4.01
C VAL A 891 20.94 -33.36 3.20
N VAL A 892 22.11 -33.32 2.55
CA VAL A 892 22.53 -34.32 1.55
C VAL A 892 23.10 -35.57 2.23
N ASN A 893 23.91 -35.39 3.27
CA ASN A 893 24.50 -36.48 4.06
C ASN A 893 24.95 -35.96 5.45
N ALA A 894 25.45 -36.86 6.31
CA ALA A 894 25.88 -36.56 7.67
C ALA A 894 26.97 -35.47 7.83
N SER A 895 27.58 -35.00 6.74
CA SER A 895 28.61 -33.96 6.77
C SER A 895 28.30 -32.72 5.93
N HIS A 896 27.41 -32.80 4.93
CA HIS A 896 27.13 -31.71 4.00
C HIS A 896 25.63 -31.51 3.74
N ALA A 897 25.23 -30.25 3.70
CA ALA A 897 23.90 -29.77 3.32
C ALA A 897 24.01 -28.56 2.40
N VAL A 898 22.98 -28.30 1.60
CA VAL A 898 22.87 -27.10 0.76
C VAL A 898 21.80 -26.20 1.35
N TRP A 899 22.14 -24.92 1.52
CA TRP A 899 21.17 -23.84 1.63
C TRP A 899 21.04 -23.14 0.28
N GLY A 900 19.80 -22.82 -0.10
CA GLY A 900 19.48 -21.82 -1.11
C GLY A 900 18.32 -20.95 -0.64
N TRP A 901 18.45 -19.63 -0.77
CA TRP A 901 17.34 -18.70 -0.63
C TRP A 901 16.88 -18.24 -2.01
N HIS A 902 15.58 -18.32 -2.24
CA HIS A 902 14.91 -17.97 -3.47
C HIS A 902 14.11 -16.69 -3.23
N ARG A 903 14.48 -15.61 -3.92
CA ARG A 903 13.67 -14.38 -3.94
C ARG A 903 12.53 -14.51 -4.95
N ASN A 904 11.40 -13.89 -4.65
CA ASN A 904 10.25 -13.78 -5.53
C ASN A 904 10.51 -12.65 -6.55
N ASP A 905 10.90 -13.00 -7.78
CA ASP A 905 11.18 -12.05 -8.87
C ASP A 905 10.07 -12.16 -9.93
N ASP A 906 9.14 -11.20 -10.02
CA ASP A 906 8.01 -11.21 -10.96
C ASP A 906 7.26 -12.57 -11.05
N ASP A 907 6.92 -13.15 -9.89
CA ASP A 907 6.32 -14.49 -9.71
C ASP A 907 7.21 -15.69 -10.09
N GLU A 908 8.52 -15.51 -10.31
CA GLU A 908 9.49 -16.61 -10.51
C GLU A 908 10.48 -16.78 -9.32
N PRO A 909 10.82 -18.02 -8.91
CA PRO A 909 11.69 -18.29 -7.75
C PRO A 909 13.18 -18.25 -8.10
N ILE A 910 13.83 -17.09 -7.95
CA ILE A 910 15.25 -16.93 -8.30
C ILE A 910 16.18 -17.19 -7.11
N VAL A 911 17.09 -18.17 -7.25
CA VAL A 911 18.19 -18.40 -6.29
C VAL A 911 19.09 -17.16 -6.25
N ALA A 912 18.99 -16.39 -5.18
CA ALA A 912 19.77 -15.16 -4.99
C ALA A 912 20.94 -15.36 -4.01
N ASP A 913 20.78 -16.26 -3.03
CA ASP A 913 21.88 -16.76 -2.20
C ASP A 913 21.93 -18.29 -2.18
N THR A 914 23.13 -18.86 -2.10
CA THR A 914 23.31 -20.30 -1.84
C THR A 914 24.67 -20.58 -1.19
N VAL A 915 24.69 -21.53 -0.24
CA VAL A 915 25.91 -21.96 0.44
C VAL A 915 25.88 -23.44 0.78
N TRP A 916 27.00 -24.13 0.59
CA TRP A 916 27.22 -25.47 1.15
C TRP A 916 27.56 -25.34 2.64
N LEU A 917 26.66 -25.83 3.49
CA LEU A 917 26.92 -25.96 4.92
C LEU A 917 27.62 -27.29 5.20
N ARG A 918 28.64 -27.25 6.05
CA ARG A 918 29.32 -28.43 6.61
C ARG A 918 28.90 -28.59 8.07
N SER A 919 28.48 -29.79 8.48
CA SER A 919 28.12 -30.02 9.89
C SER A 919 29.35 -29.94 10.80
N LEU A 920 29.17 -29.32 11.96
CA LEU A 920 30.15 -29.18 13.04
C LEU A 920 30.55 -30.52 13.68
N THR A 921 29.82 -31.60 13.41
CA THR A 921 30.21 -32.98 13.78
C THR A 921 31.31 -33.53 12.87
N SER A 922 31.40 -33.01 11.65
CA SER A 922 32.34 -33.48 10.63
C SER A 922 33.65 -32.69 10.59
N ASP A 923 33.75 -31.58 11.35
CA ASP A 923 34.93 -30.72 11.41
C ASP A 923 35.67 -30.90 12.73
N THR A 924 36.81 -31.59 12.68
CA THR A 924 37.63 -31.93 13.87
C THR A 924 38.37 -30.74 14.47
N ALA A 925 38.25 -29.53 13.90
CA ALA A 925 38.71 -28.30 14.55
C ALA A 925 37.74 -27.84 15.65
N CYS A 926 36.52 -28.38 15.66
CA CYS A 926 35.51 -28.20 16.70
C CYS A 926 35.48 -29.41 17.62
#